data_AF-A0AAW1X513-F1
#
_entry.id   AF-A0AAW1X513-F1
#
_cell.length_a   1.000
_cell.length_b   1.000
_cell.length_c   1.000
_cell.angle_alpha   90.00
_cell.angle_beta   90.00
_cell.angle_gamma   90.00
#
_symmetry.space_group_name_H-M   'P 1'
#
loop_
_entity.id
_entity.type
_entity.pdbx_description
1 polymer ?
#
loop_
_entity_poly.entity_id
_entity_poly.type
_entity_poly.pdbx_seq_one_letter_code
_entity_poly.pdbx_strand_id
1 'polypeptide(L)'
;MVSGNLFHCRKNSWPPQEYIPRNTLQLFDFDSAAPPEQAWRRKLNSQCNILKEFSITFREAIKMVRLGVRLWSYVREEASHGRKAPIDPFTRDICKPSASQGVPLGGMGSGSISRGFRGEFRQWQIIPGVCDGSPVMANQFSIFISRDGGSKNYASVLAPGQHEGLGKAGDQGISSWGWNLGGQHSTYHALFPRAWTVYDGEPDPELKISCRQISPFIPHNYRDSSLPTAVFVYTLVNTGRERAKVSLLFTWANSIGGISHLSGDHVNEPFIGEDGVSGVLLHHKTAKGSPPVTFAVAACETQNVSVSVLPCFGLSEGSGVTAKEMWEKMVKDGQFDHENFNSGPCMSSSPGETLCAAVSATAWVEPHGKCTVAFGLSWSSPKVKFLKGSSYPRRYTKFYGTSERAAQDLVHDALTNYKRWEEEIEKWQNPILKDETLPEWYKFTLFNELYFLVAGGTVWIDSPSPETNIKKNQSQLTNIEKIDVKVTEAEVNCKQGGVVEDTVTGCHSSAMLDPQKGHEDVGRFLYLEGVEYIMWCTYDVHFYASFALLDLFPKIELNIQRDFAKAVLSEDGRKVKFLAEGNWGIRKVRGAVPHDLGTHDPWNEMNAYNIHDTSKWKDLNPKFVLQVYRDFAATGDMSFGVDVWPAVRAAMEYMEQFDRDNDGLIENDGFPDQTYDAWTVHGVSAYCGCLWLAALQAAAAMAVQLGDKAFAEWCKTKYLKAKPAFEEKLWNGSYFNYDSGSSSNSKSIQADQLAGQWYTASSGLPSLFDDVKINSALQKIYDFNVMKVKGGRMGAVNGMHPNGRVDESCMQSREIWTGVTYAVAATMILAGKEKEAFATAEGIFVAGWSEEGYGYGFQTPEGWTMDGHFRSLIYMRPLSIWGMQWALTMPKAILEAPKANIMDRIHISSNSSRSSHSETGVKKIATKAKCFGNSVFNCAC
;
A
#
# COMPACT_ATOMS: atom_id res chain seq x y z
N MET A 1 45.68 1.28 -16.89
CA MET A 1 44.71 1.47 -18.00
C MET A 1 44.31 0.11 -18.54
N VAL A 2 43.28 -0.49 -17.94
CA VAL A 2 42.38 -1.46 -18.58
C VAL A 2 41.02 -1.09 -18.01
N SER A 3 40.31 -0.22 -18.73
CA SER A 3 38.96 0.23 -18.41
C SER A 3 37.99 -0.93 -18.68
N GLY A 4 37.58 -1.61 -17.61
CA GLY A 4 36.50 -2.59 -17.63
C GLY A 4 35.18 -2.00 -17.13
N ASN A 5 34.86 -0.76 -17.52
CA ASN A 5 33.51 -0.20 -17.34
C ASN A 5 32.67 -0.57 -18.56
N LEU A 6 32.26 -1.83 -18.61
CA LEU A 6 31.07 -2.23 -19.33
C LEU A 6 30.20 -2.89 -18.29
N PHE A 7 29.11 -2.21 -17.92
CA PHE A 7 27.90 -2.94 -17.55
C PHE A 7 27.83 -4.12 -18.50
N HIS A 8 27.83 -5.35 -17.99
CA HIS A 8 27.25 -6.41 -18.80
C HIS A 8 25.83 -5.90 -19.05
N CYS A 9 25.60 -5.37 -20.25
CA CYS A 9 24.34 -5.45 -20.96
C CYS A 9 23.97 -6.93 -20.88
N ARG A 10 23.40 -7.36 -19.75
CA ARG A 10 22.53 -8.52 -19.75
C ARG A 10 21.54 -8.19 -20.85
N LYS A 11 21.40 -9.13 -21.78
CA LYS A 11 20.42 -9.11 -22.86
C LYS A 11 19.16 -8.37 -22.38
N ASN A 12 18.54 -7.60 -23.28
CA ASN A 12 17.18 -7.09 -23.06
C ASN A 12 16.42 -8.12 -22.27
N SER A 13 15.85 -7.69 -21.15
CA SER A 13 15.17 -8.59 -20.20
C SER A 13 14.29 -9.51 -21.02
N TRP A 14 13.57 -8.96 -22.02
CA TRP A 14 13.09 -9.70 -23.21
C TRP A 14 13.14 -8.87 -24.51
N PRO A 15 13.54 -9.43 -25.67
CA PRO A 15 13.40 -8.75 -26.97
C PRO A 15 11.92 -8.54 -27.34
N PRO A 16 11.48 -7.32 -27.70
CA PRO A 16 10.09 -7.06 -28.11
C PRO A 16 9.61 -7.96 -29.26
N GLN A 17 10.52 -8.30 -30.17
CA GLN A 17 10.24 -9.12 -31.34
C GLN A 17 9.91 -10.59 -31.00
N GLU A 18 10.23 -11.05 -29.79
CA GLU A 18 9.85 -12.40 -29.33
C GLU A 18 8.36 -12.51 -28.95
N TYR A 19 7.70 -11.39 -28.67
CA TYR A 19 6.30 -11.36 -28.23
C TYR A 19 5.35 -10.68 -29.21
N ILE A 20 5.80 -9.63 -29.92
CA ILE A 20 5.02 -8.97 -30.97
C ILE A 20 5.88 -8.80 -32.23
N PRO A 21 5.43 -9.28 -33.40
CA PRO A 21 6.07 -9.02 -34.68
C PRO A 21 6.27 -7.51 -34.95
N ARG A 22 7.43 -7.13 -35.50
CA ARG A 22 7.73 -5.72 -35.83
C ARG A 22 6.69 -5.07 -36.73
N ASN A 23 6.19 -5.82 -37.71
CA ASN A 23 5.17 -5.32 -38.63
C ASN A 23 3.87 -4.98 -37.88
N THR A 24 3.49 -5.77 -36.87
CA THR A 24 2.31 -5.50 -36.04
C THR A 24 2.51 -4.25 -35.18
N LEU A 25 3.70 -4.06 -34.60
CA LEU A 25 4.02 -2.83 -33.85
C LEU A 25 3.92 -1.59 -34.75
N GLN A 26 4.45 -1.65 -35.97
CA GLN A 26 4.38 -0.53 -36.93
C GLN A 26 2.94 -0.13 -37.28
N LEU A 27 2.00 -1.07 -37.28
CA LEU A 27 0.58 -0.78 -37.48
C LEU A 27 -0.04 0.00 -36.30
N PHE A 28 0.60 -0.06 -35.12
CA PHE A 28 0.17 0.59 -33.89
C PHE A 28 1.00 1.81 -33.48
N ASP A 29 2.06 2.15 -34.23
CA ASP A 29 2.97 3.27 -33.93
C ASP A 29 2.25 4.62 -33.85
N PHE A 30 1.06 4.73 -34.47
CA PHE A 30 0.20 5.92 -34.40
C PHE A 30 -0.84 5.76 -33.26
N ASP A 31 -1.02 6.80 -32.44
CA ASP A 31 -2.01 6.93 -31.34
C ASP A 31 -1.72 6.13 -30.04
N SER A 32 -0.45 5.93 -29.68
CA SER A 32 -0.02 5.22 -28.45
C SER A 32 -0.58 3.79 -28.31
N ALA A 33 -1.09 3.21 -29.41
CA ALA A 33 -1.67 1.87 -29.44
C ALA A 33 -0.61 0.77 -29.28
N ALA A 34 0.65 1.06 -29.64
CA ALA A 34 1.78 0.19 -29.36
C ALA A 34 2.12 0.23 -27.86
N PRO A 35 2.35 -0.93 -27.21
CA PRO A 35 2.83 -0.94 -25.84
C PRO A 35 4.23 -0.32 -25.76
N PRO A 36 4.57 0.38 -24.66
CA PRO A 36 5.93 0.87 -24.43
C PRO A 36 6.94 -0.27 -24.48
N GLU A 37 8.12 0.01 -25.05
CA GLU A 37 9.20 -0.98 -25.11
C GLU A 37 9.54 -1.48 -23.70
N GLN A 38 9.59 -0.61 -22.71
CA GLN A 38 9.93 -0.96 -21.32
C GLN A 38 8.72 -1.42 -20.51
N ALA A 39 7.70 -2.04 -21.10
CA ALA A 39 6.59 -2.65 -20.35
C ALA A 39 6.89 -4.11 -19.98
N TRP A 40 6.50 -4.52 -18.77
CA TRP A 40 6.44 -5.95 -18.39
C TRP A 40 5.48 -6.67 -19.33
N ARG A 41 5.71 -7.93 -19.68
CA ARG A 41 4.89 -8.63 -20.67
C ARG A 41 4.48 -10.02 -20.18
N ARG A 42 3.48 -10.63 -20.83
CA ARG A 42 3.17 -12.05 -20.64
C ARG A 42 2.34 -12.54 -21.80
N LYS A 43 2.61 -13.75 -22.29
CA LYS A 43 1.70 -14.36 -23.27
C LYS A 43 0.38 -14.70 -22.58
N LEU A 44 -0.69 -14.52 -23.32
CA LEU A 44 -2.04 -14.73 -22.83
C LEU A 44 -2.30 -16.22 -22.50
N ASN A 45 -1.59 -17.14 -23.16
CA ASN A 45 -1.62 -18.57 -22.87
C ASN A 45 -0.59 -19.06 -21.83
N SER A 46 0.23 -18.17 -21.24
CA SER A 46 1.22 -18.57 -20.23
C SER A 46 0.56 -19.33 -19.07
N GLN A 47 1.23 -20.35 -18.53
CA GLN A 47 0.70 -21.12 -17.42
C GLN A 47 0.57 -20.26 -16.15
N CYS A 48 -0.59 -20.35 -15.50
CA CYS A 48 -0.86 -19.69 -14.23
C CYS A 48 -0.66 -20.71 -13.11
N ASN A 49 0.51 -20.68 -12.48
CA ASN A 49 0.78 -21.54 -11.33
C ASN A 49 -0.16 -21.20 -10.17
N ILE A 50 -0.64 -22.23 -9.48
CA ILE A 50 -1.28 -22.06 -8.17
C ILE A 50 -0.16 -21.74 -7.18
N LEU A 51 -0.28 -20.60 -6.51
CA LEU A 51 0.73 -20.14 -5.57
C LEU A 51 0.67 -20.99 -4.30
N LYS A 52 1.84 -21.29 -3.74
CA LYS A 52 1.97 -22.08 -2.51
C LYS A 52 2.35 -21.19 -1.35
N GLU A 53 1.54 -21.21 -0.31
CA GLU A 53 1.85 -20.58 0.96
C GLU A 53 2.93 -21.38 1.70
N PHE A 54 3.78 -20.69 2.45
CA PHE A 54 4.82 -21.34 3.25
C PHE A 54 4.21 -22.18 4.37
N SER A 55 4.91 -23.25 4.74
CA SER A 55 4.49 -24.15 5.82
C SER A 55 5.32 -23.91 7.07
N ILE A 56 4.64 -23.82 8.22
CA ILE A 56 5.28 -23.89 9.53
C ILE A 56 5.86 -25.29 9.73
N THR A 57 7.13 -25.39 10.14
CA THR A 57 7.77 -26.67 10.45
C THR A 57 7.21 -27.28 11.73
N PHE A 58 7.40 -28.58 11.92
CA PHE A 58 6.98 -29.26 13.15
C PHE A 58 7.55 -28.62 14.43
N ARG A 59 8.82 -28.18 14.39
CA ARG A 59 9.48 -27.53 15.52
C ARG A 59 8.87 -26.15 15.84
N GLU A 60 8.58 -25.36 14.81
CA GLU A 60 7.92 -24.06 14.95
C GLU A 60 6.48 -24.25 15.45
N ALA A 61 5.75 -25.23 14.91
CA ALA A 61 4.39 -25.55 15.35
C ALA A 61 4.36 -25.87 16.86
N ILE A 62 5.28 -26.69 17.36
CA ILE A 62 5.39 -26.98 18.81
C ILE A 62 5.61 -25.70 19.62
N LYS A 63 6.51 -24.80 19.18
CA LYS A 63 6.75 -23.52 19.85
C LYS A 63 5.50 -22.63 19.85
N MET A 64 4.71 -22.68 18.78
CA MET A 64 3.56 -21.81 18.56
C MET A 64 2.23 -22.37 19.08
N VAL A 65 2.15 -23.62 19.58
CA VAL A 65 0.89 -24.26 20.03
C VAL A 65 0.09 -23.36 20.98
N ARG A 66 0.74 -22.73 21.97
CA ARG A 66 0.06 -21.86 22.94
C ARG A 66 -0.53 -20.60 22.29
N LEU A 67 0.22 -19.98 21.39
CA LEU A 67 -0.26 -18.86 20.58
C LEU A 67 -1.42 -19.30 19.68
N GLY A 68 -1.26 -20.44 18.97
CA GLY A 68 -2.27 -20.99 18.08
C GLY A 68 -3.61 -21.25 18.75
N VAL A 69 -3.63 -21.83 19.95
CA VAL A 69 -4.88 -22.05 20.72
C VAL A 69 -5.56 -20.73 21.08
N ARG A 70 -4.78 -19.73 21.52
CA ARG A 70 -5.34 -18.42 21.90
C ARG A 70 -5.81 -17.63 20.68
N LEU A 71 -5.05 -17.66 19.59
CA LEU A 71 -5.41 -17.03 18.32
C LEU A 71 -6.67 -17.66 17.75
N TRP A 72 -6.80 -18.99 17.80
CA TRP A 72 -8.02 -19.68 17.37
C TRP A 72 -9.24 -19.27 18.21
N SER A 73 -9.08 -19.16 19.53
CA SER A 73 -10.14 -18.64 20.40
C SER A 73 -10.52 -17.20 20.04
N TYR A 74 -9.53 -16.35 19.77
CA TYR A 74 -9.73 -14.95 19.40
C TYR A 74 -10.43 -14.80 18.04
N VAL A 75 -10.01 -15.57 17.03
CA VAL A 75 -10.65 -15.60 15.70
C VAL A 75 -12.13 -15.99 15.81
N ARG A 76 -12.45 -17.00 16.65
CA ARG A 76 -13.85 -17.40 16.90
C ARG A 76 -14.65 -16.32 17.63
N GLU A 77 -14.03 -15.62 18.56
CA GLU A 77 -14.65 -14.49 19.26
C GLU A 77 -14.96 -13.34 18.29
N GLU A 78 -14.02 -12.95 17.43
CA GLU A 78 -14.26 -11.94 16.38
C GLU A 78 -15.38 -12.35 15.43
N ALA A 79 -15.36 -13.60 14.97
CA ALA A 79 -16.40 -14.15 14.10
C ALA A 79 -17.78 -14.13 14.77
N SER A 80 -17.87 -14.36 16.08
CA SER A 80 -19.15 -14.30 16.81
C SER A 80 -19.75 -12.89 16.87
N HIS A 81 -18.92 -11.85 16.70
CA HIS A 81 -19.35 -10.46 16.57
C HIS A 81 -19.56 -10.04 15.10
N GLY A 82 -19.49 -10.97 14.15
CA GLY A 82 -19.59 -10.68 12.71
C GLY A 82 -18.37 -9.95 12.13
N ARG A 83 -17.22 -10.00 12.81
CA ARG A 83 -15.96 -9.35 12.42
C ARG A 83 -14.93 -10.39 11.94
N LYS A 84 -13.98 -9.94 11.12
CA LYS A 84 -12.77 -10.71 10.78
C LYS A 84 -11.64 -10.26 11.70
N ALA A 85 -10.91 -11.22 12.27
CA ALA A 85 -9.71 -10.92 13.06
C ALA A 85 -8.64 -10.26 12.15
N PRO A 86 -7.81 -9.35 12.67
CA PRO A 86 -6.75 -8.71 11.87
C PRO A 86 -5.78 -9.72 11.25
N ILE A 87 -5.52 -10.83 11.93
CA ILE A 87 -4.70 -11.96 11.46
C ILE A 87 -5.49 -13.25 11.69
N ASP A 88 -5.74 -14.00 10.63
CA ASP A 88 -6.46 -15.28 10.68
C ASP A 88 -5.75 -16.35 9.82
N PRO A 89 -4.89 -17.19 10.42
CA PRO A 89 -4.21 -18.26 9.70
C PRO A 89 -5.05 -19.53 9.57
N PHE A 90 -6.27 -19.57 10.13
CA PHE A 90 -7.10 -20.78 10.19
C PHE A 90 -8.16 -20.81 9.08
N THR A 91 -8.68 -19.65 8.71
CA THR A 91 -9.64 -19.53 7.62
C THR A 91 -8.92 -19.44 6.29
N ARG A 92 -8.92 -20.54 5.54
CA ARG A 92 -8.39 -20.55 4.18
C ARG A 92 -9.39 -19.92 3.22
N ASP A 93 -8.88 -19.06 2.33
CA ASP A 93 -9.68 -18.53 1.24
C ASP A 93 -10.20 -19.66 0.34
N ILE A 94 -11.44 -19.50 -0.12
CA ILE A 94 -12.14 -20.47 -0.96
C ILE A 94 -11.45 -20.59 -2.33
N CYS A 95 -10.90 -19.46 -2.83
CA CYS A 95 -10.16 -19.40 -4.08
C CYS A 95 -8.66 -19.45 -3.79
N LYS A 96 -7.95 -20.45 -4.34
CA LYS A 96 -6.50 -20.51 -4.23
C LYS A 96 -5.87 -19.40 -5.10
N PRO A 97 -4.90 -18.64 -4.57
CA PRO A 97 -4.25 -17.60 -5.35
C PRO A 97 -3.51 -18.21 -6.54
N SER A 98 -3.60 -17.54 -7.68
CA SER A 98 -2.98 -17.98 -8.93
C SER A 98 -2.14 -16.87 -9.53
N ALA A 99 -1.12 -17.24 -10.30
CA ALA A 99 -0.21 -16.33 -10.98
C ALA A 99 -0.83 -15.60 -12.19
N SER A 100 -2.10 -15.20 -12.12
CA SER A 100 -2.90 -14.64 -13.22
C SER A 100 -3.24 -13.15 -13.09
N GLN A 101 -2.68 -12.47 -12.08
CA GLN A 101 -2.99 -11.07 -11.81
C GLN A 101 -2.48 -10.12 -12.91
N GLY A 102 -3.01 -8.89 -12.86
CA GLY A 102 -2.65 -7.81 -13.77
C GLY A 102 -2.86 -6.46 -13.10
N VAL A 103 -2.81 -5.39 -13.90
CA VAL A 103 -2.87 -4.01 -13.40
C VAL A 103 -4.26 -3.74 -12.81
N PRO A 104 -4.36 -3.22 -11.57
CA PRO A 104 -5.63 -2.84 -10.97
C PRO A 104 -6.21 -1.60 -11.63
N LEU A 105 -7.54 -1.50 -11.57
CA LEU A 105 -8.35 -0.43 -12.13
C LEU A 105 -8.75 0.57 -11.05
N GLY A 106 -8.81 1.84 -11.42
CA GLY A 106 -9.28 2.95 -10.59
C GLY A 106 -8.17 3.73 -9.89
N GLY A 107 -8.57 4.86 -9.32
CA GLY A 107 -7.72 5.71 -8.48
C GLY A 107 -7.64 5.22 -7.03
N MET A 108 -6.68 5.76 -6.29
CA MET A 108 -6.42 5.45 -4.89
C MET A 108 -7.63 5.77 -4.01
N GLY A 109 -7.94 4.91 -3.04
CA GLY A 109 -8.99 5.14 -2.04
C GLY A 109 -10.42 4.98 -2.54
N SER A 110 -10.60 4.68 -3.82
CA SER A 110 -11.90 4.61 -4.49
C SER A 110 -12.50 3.19 -4.50
N GLY A 111 -11.75 2.22 -3.96
CA GLY A 111 -11.94 0.79 -4.21
C GLY A 111 -11.24 0.36 -5.49
N SER A 112 -10.94 -0.93 -5.66
CA SER A 112 -10.20 -1.40 -6.84
C SER A 112 -10.74 -2.72 -7.38
N ILE A 113 -10.52 -2.94 -8.68
CA ILE A 113 -10.83 -4.17 -9.41
C ILE A 113 -9.59 -4.53 -10.22
N SER A 114 -9.08 -5.75 -10.11
CA SER A 114 -7.93 -6.17 -10.93
C SER A 114 -8.39 -6.85 -12.20
N ARG A 115 -7.75 -6.51 -13.33
CA ARG A 115 -7.94 -7.27 -14.57
C ARG A 115 -6.71 -8.14 -14.78
N GLY A 116 -6.91 -9.46 -14.72
CA GLY A 116 -5.84 -10.43 -14.93
C GLY A 116 -5.23 -10.32 -16.33
N PHE A 117 -4.01 -10.81 -16.50
CA PHE A 117 -3.33 -10.72 -17.81
C PHE A 117 -4.06 -11.53 -18.91
N ARG A 118 -4.93 -12.46 -18.54
CA ARG A 118 -5.80 -13.21 -19.44
C ARG A 118 -7.15 -12.52 -19.71
N GLY A 119 -7.39 -11.35 -19.13
CA GLY A 119 -8.54 -10.51 -19.41
C GLY A 119 -9.69 -10.60 -18.40
N GLU A 120 -9.64 -11.51 -17.43
CA GLU A 120 -10.66 -11.68 -16.40
C GLU A 120 -10.66 -10.58 -15.35
N PHE A 121 -11.86 -10.13 -14.93
CA PHE A 121 -12.01 -9.18 -13.84
C PHE A 121 -12.12 -9.94 -12.51
N ARG A 122 -11.16 -9.72 -11.62
CA ARG A 122 -10.96 -10.45 -10.36
C ARG A 122 -10.42 -9.53 -9.27
N GLN A 123 -10.24 -10.07 -8.06
CA GLN A 123 -9.61 -9.36 -6.94
C GLN A 123 -10.30 -8.03 -6.63
N TRP A 124 -11.54 -8.15 -6.15
CA TRP A 124 -12.44 -7.04 -5.88
C TRP A 124 -12.24 -6.49 -4.48
N GLN A 125 -12.02 -5.19 -4.38
CA GLN A 125 -11.80 -4.47 -3.11
C GLN A 125 -12.63 -3.17 -3.07
N ILE A 126 -13.94 -3.31 -3.27
CA ILE A 126 -14.86 -2.16 -3.19
C ILE A 126 -15.20 -1.82 -1.74
N ILE A 127 -15.44 -2.84 -0.92
CA ILE A 127 -15.74 -2.68 0.50
C ILE A 127 -14.43 -2.65 1.30
N PRO A 128 -14.21 -1.65 2.19
CA PRO A 128 -13.01 -1.57 3.00
C PRO A 128 -12.72 -2.85 3.78
N GLY A 129 -11.47 -3.33 3.71
CA GLY A 129 -11.02 -4.54 4.42
C GLY A 129 -11.53 -5.87 3.84
N VAL A 130 -12.26 -5.85 2.72
CA VAL A 130 -12.72 -7.05 2.01
C VAL A 130 -11.96 -7.18 0.69
N CYS A 131 -11.41 -8.36 0.42
CA CYS A 131 -10.77 -8.71 -0.85
C CYS A 131 -11.34 -10.04 -1.35
N ASP A 132 -12.06 -10.01 -2.46
CA ASP A 132 -12.54 -11.23 -3.13
C ASP A 132 -11.68 -11.57 -4.35
N GLY A 133 -10.86 -12.62 -4.24
CA GLY A 133 -9.92 -13.04 -5.29
C GLY A 133 -10.56 -13.74 -6.49
N SER A 134 -11.86 -14.03 -6.46
CA SER A 134 -12.55 -14.83 -7.48
C SER A 134 -12.84 -14.00 -8.74
N PRO A 135 -12.66 -14.57 -9.94
CA PRO A 135 -13.06 -13.89 -11.17
C PRO A 135 -14.59 -13.87 -11.31
N VAL A 136 -15.13 -12.77 -11.82
CA VAL A 136 -16.55 -12.67 -12.21
C VAL A 136 -16.62 -12.94 -13.72
N MET A 137 -16.91 -14.20 -14.10
CA MET A 137 -16.77 -14.65 -15.48
C MET A 137 -17.73 -13.99 -16.48
N ALA A 138 -18.84 -13.41 -16.01
CA ALA A 138 -19.75 -12.61 -16.84
C ALA A 138 -19.15 -11.25 -17.25
N ASN A 139 -18.11 -10.77 -16.57
CA ASN A 139 -17.46 -9.51 -16.88
C ASN A 139 -16.39 -9.77 -17.94
N GLN A 140 -16.64 -9.41 -19.19
CA GLN A 140 -15.75 -9.74 -20.30
C GLN A 140 -15.76 -8.67 -21.38
N PHE A 141 -14.68 -8.64 -22.16
CA PHE A 141 -14.73 -8.12 -23.51
C PHE A 141 -14.85 -9.29 -24.50
N SER A 142 -15.73 -9.13 -25.49
CA SER A 142 -15.90 -10.09 -26.57
C SER A 142 -15.88 -9.37 -27.92
N ILE A 143 -15.53 -10.10 -28.98
CA ILE A 143 -15.45 -9.57 -30.34
C ILE A 143 -16.25 -10.43 -31.31
N PHE A 144 -16.94 -9.77 -32.22
CA PHE A 144 -17.69 -10.36 -33.33
C PHE A 144 -17.25 -9.69 -34.62
N ILE A 145 -16.90 -10.48 -35.62
CA ILE A 145 -16.33 -10.01 -36.88
C ILE A 145 -17.09 -10.65 -38.02
N SER A 146 -17.55 -9.83 -38.96
CA SER A 146 -18.12 -10.28 -40.23
C SER A 146 -17.45 -9.53 -41.39
N ARG A 147 -16.97 -10.26 -42.40
CA ARG A 147 -16.31 -9.67 -43.58
C ARG A 147 -17.26 -9.63 -44.78
N ASP A 148 -17.14 -8.57 -45.57
CA ASP A 148 -17.88 -8.41 -46.83
C ASP A 148 -17.55 -9.59 -47.78
N GLY A 149 -18.58 -10.33 -48.17
CA GLY A 149 -18.45 -11.61 -48.89
C GLY A 149 -19.02 -12.81 -48.14
N GLY A 150 -19.35 -12.65 -46.84
CA GLY A 150 -20.10 -13.64 -46.04
C GLY A 150 -19.39 -14.96 -45.77
N SER A 151 -18.13 -15.09 -46.19
CA SER A 151 -17.37 -16.35 -46.16
C SER A 151 -16.67 -16.62 -44.82
N LYS A 152 -16.46 -15.58 -43.99
CA LYS A 152 -15.76 -15.67 -42.71
C LYS A 152 -16.44 -14.83 -41.64
N ASN A 153 -16.92 -15.50 -40.58
CA ASN A 153 -17.42 -14.86 -39.37
C ASN A 153 -16.65 -15.40 -38.16
N TYR A 154 -16.27 -14.53 -37.24
CA TYR A 154 -15.57 -14.88 -36.01
C TYR A 154 -16.33 -14.34 -34.81
N ALA A 155 -16.41 -15.13 -33.75
CA ALA A 155 -16.94 -14.71 -32.46
C ALA A 155 -16.08 -15.31 -31.35
N SER A 156 -15.55 -14.45 -30.47
CA SER A 156 -14.76 -14.90 -29.35
C SER A 156 -14.85 -13.97 -28.15
N VAL A 157 -14.94 -14.55 -26.95
CA VAL A 157 -14.55 -13.88 -25.72
C VAL A 157 -13.04 -13.65 -25.77
N LEU A 158 -12.60 -12.45 -25.39
CA LEU A 158 -11.19 -12.05 -25.38
C LEU A 158 -10.49 -12.48 -24.08
N ALA A 159 -10.68 -13.75 -23.69
CA ALA A 159 -10.09 -14.34 -22.50
C ALA A 159 -9.71 -15.81 -22.75
N PRO A 160 -8.42 -16.13 -22.94
CA PRO A 160 -7.95 -17.44 -23.33
C PRO A 160 -7.90 -18.42 -22.16
N GLY A 161 -7.82 -19.71 -22.50
CA GLY A 161 -7.61 -20.79 -21.55
C GLY A 161 -8.89 -21.37 -20.95
N GLN A 162 -8.70 -22.39 -20.11
CA GLN A 162 -9.80 -23.00 -19.36
C GLN A 162 -10.02 -22.23 -18.06
N HIS A 163 -11.22 -21.71 -17.87
CA HIS A 163 -11.60 -20.97 -16.66
C HIS A 163 -12.32 -21.90 -15.70
N GLU A 164 -11.96 -21.84 -14.41
CA GLU A 164 -12.60 -22.67 -13.40
C GLU A 164 -14.10 -22.33 -13.28
N GLY A 165 -14.95 -23.35 -13.38
CA GLY A 165 -16.41 -23.21 -13.21
C GLY A 165 -17.20 -23.21 -14.52
N LEU A 166 -16.58 -22.90 -15.66
CA LEU A 166 -17.22 -23.03 -16.97
C LEU A 166 -17.50 -24.50 -17.30
N GLY A 167 -18.71 -24.81 -17.79
CA GLY A 167 -19.14 -26.15 -18.20
C GLY A 167 -19.39 -27.15 -17.06
N LYS A 168 -19.37 -26.71 -15.79
CA LYS A 168 -19.64 -27.56 -14.61
C LYS A 168 -21.12 -27.45 -14.16
N ALA A 169 -21.56 -28.37 -13.30
CA ALA A 169 -22.90 -28.30 -12.69
C ALA A 169 -23.05 -26.98 -11.91
N GLY A 170 -23.95 -26.11 -12.38
CA GLY A 170 -24.10 -24.73 -11.89
C GLY A 170 -23.72 -23.64 -12.90
N ASP A 171 -23.26 -24.01 -14.11
CA ASP A 171 -23.05 -23.07 -15.21
C ASP A 171 -24.37 -22.53 -15.75
N GLN A 172 -24.57 -21.24 -15.54
CA GLN A 172 -25.80 -20.49 -15.82
C GLN A 172 -25.67 -19.78 -17.19
N GLY A 173 -25.46 -20.55 -18.24
CA GLY A 173 -25.50 -20.08 -19.64
C GLY A 173 -24.24 -19.40 -20.19
N ILE A 174 -23.23 -19.06 -19.38
CA ILE A 174 -22.00 -18.38 -19.85
C ILE A 174 -21.12 -19.30 -20.71
N SER A 175 -21.16 -20.62 -20.53
CA SER A 175 -20.49 -21.55 -21.46
C SER A 175 -21.03 -21.53 -22.88
N SER A 176 -22.21 -20.96 -23.12
CA SER A 176 -22.73 -20.81 -24.49
C SER A 176 -21.94 -19.79 -25.31
N TRP A 177 -21.12 -18.96 -24.65
CA TRP A 177 -20.28 -17.97 -25.33
C TRP A 177 -19.10 -18.64 -26.05
N GLY A 178 -18.55 -17.94 -27.04
CA GLY A 178 -17.41 -18.40 -27.83
C GLY A 178 -16.09 -18.25 -27.07
N TRP A 179 -15.72 -19.22 -26.24
CA TRP A 179 -14.42 -19.24 -25.54
C TRP A 179 -13.29 -19.76 -26.43
N ASN A 180 -13.10 -19.13 -27.60
CA ASN A 180 -12.31 -19.68 -28.71
C ASN A 180 -10.87 -19.13 -28.78
N LEU A 181 -10.49 -18.19 -27.91
CA LEU A 181 -9.19 -17.51 -27.98
C LEU A 181 -8.05 -18.42 -27.53
N GLY A 182 -7.10 -18.69 -28.43
CA GLY A 182 -5.91 -19.51 -28.15
C GLY A 182 -4.87 -18.80 -27.27
N GLY A 183 -4.67 -17.49 -27.48
CA GLY A 183 -3.75 -16.67 -26.68
C GLY A 183 -2.27 -16.89 -26.99
N GLN A 184 -1.93 -17.66 -28.04
CA GLN A 184 -0.55 -17.93 -28.42
C GLN A 184 0.09 -16.74 -29.14
N HIS A 185 -0.71 -16.03 -29.95
CA HIS A 185 -0.31 -14.81 -30.64
C HIS A 185 -0.88 -13.57 -29.96
N SER A 186 -1.21 -13.67 -28.68
CA SER A 186 -1.69 -12.56 -27.88
C SER A 186 -0.79 -12.32 -26.68
N THR A 187 -0.49 -11.05 -26.41
CA THR A 187 0.44 -10.63 -25.35
C THR A 187 -0.16 -9.53 -24.51
N TYR A 188 -0.09 -9.69 -23.19
CA TYR A 188 -0.39 -8.66 -22.20
C TYR A 188 0.89 -7.89 -21.87
N HIS A 189 0.76 -6.58 -21.71
CA HIS A 189 1.83 -5.68 -21.31
C HIS A 189 1.38 -4.82 -20.15
N ALA A 190 2.25 -4.56 -19.18
CA ALA A 190 1.94 -3.73 -18.03
C ALA A 190 3.03 -2.73 -17.71
N LEU A 191 2.58 -1.50 -17.50
CA LEU A 191 3.36 -0.41 -16.97
C LEU A 191 2.39 0.48 -16.18
N PHE A 192 2.14 0.09 -14.93
CA PHE A 192 1.18 0.74 -14.04
C PHE A 192 1.30 2.28 -14.12
N PRO A 193 0.18 3.01 -14.26
CA PRO A 193 -1.22 2.57 -14.12
C PRO A 193 -1.87 2.10 -15.44
N ARG A 194 -1.08 1.81 -16.47
CA ARG A 194 -1.57 1.39 -17.79
C ARG A 194 -1.23 -0.07 -18.07
N ALA A 195 -2.06 -0.69 -18.90
CA ALA A 195 -1.78 -1.99 -19.48
C ALA A 195 -2.24 -2.04 -20.94
N TRP A 196 -1.64 -2.95 -21.70
CA TRP A 196 -2.02 -3.21 -23.09
C TRP A 196 -2.26 -4.70 -23.26
N THR A 197 -3.26 -5.07 -24.06
CA THR A 197 -3.40 -6.43 -24.58
C THR A 197 -3.39 -6.37 -26.09
N VAL A 198 -2.39 -6.98 -26.71
CA VAL A 198 -2.27 -7.10 -28.15
C VAL A 198 -2.74 -8.48 -28.58
N TYR A 199 -3.69 -8.52 -29.52
CA TYR A 199 -4.16 -9.73 -30.18
C TYR A 199 -3.70 -9.68 -31.63
N ASP A 200 -2.71 -10.49 -31.98
CA ASP A 200 -2.10 -10.51 -33.31
C ASP A 200 -2.70 -11.64 -34.16
N GLY A 201 -3.77 -11.33 -34.89
CA GLY A 201 -4.42 -12.31 -35.77
C GLY A 201 -5.31 -13.32 -35.04
N GLU A 202 -5.78 -12.97 -33.84
CA GLU A 202 -6.71 -13.79 -33.04
C GLU A 202 -7.92 -12.94 -32.64
N PRO A 203 -9.18 -13.38 -32.89
CA PRO A 203 -9.57 -14.61 -33.56
C PRO A 203 -9.52 -14.56 -35.10
N ASP A 204 -9.44 -13.37 -35.71
CA ASP A 204 -9.34 -13.21 -37.17
C ASP A 204 -7.88 -12.97 -37.59
N PRO A 205 -7.26 -13.83 -38.42
CA PRO A 205 -5.87 -13.70 -38.87
C PRO A 205 -5.56 -12.36 -39.56
N GLU A 206 -6.56 -11.76 -40.21
CA GLU A 206 -6.45 -10.53 -40.98
C GLU A 206 -6.76 -9.27 -40.15
N LEU A 207 -7.05 -9.39 -38.85
CA LEU A 207 -7.31 -8.27 -37.94
C LEU A 207 -6.24 -8.21 -36.82
N LYS A 208 -5.69 -7.02 -36.58
CA LYS A 208 -4.79 -6.74 -35.45
C LYS A 208 -5.50 -5.85 -34.45
N ILE A 209 -5.44 -6.22 -33.17
CA ILE A 209 -6.17 -5.53 -32.10
C ILE A 209 -5.19 -5.14 -31.00
N SER A 210 -5.25 -3.89 -30.55
CA SER A 210 -4.61 -3.44 -29.31
C SER A 210 -5.67 -2.87 -28.37
N CYS A 211 -5.76 -3.43 -27.16
CA CYS A 211 -6.60 -2.92 -26.07
C CYS A 211 -5.72 -2.19 -25.08
N ARG A 212 -5.95 -0.88 -24.89
CA ARG A 212 -5.28 -0.09 -23.85
C ARG A 212 -6.20 0.07 -22.66
N GLN A 213 -5.73 -0.32 -21.48
CA GLN A 213 -6.37 -0.10 -20.19
C GLN A 213 -5.69 1.06 -19.48
N ILE A 214 -6.48 2.07 -19.08
CA ILE A 214 -5.98 3.31 -18.50
C ILE A 214 -6.75 3.60 -17.22
N SER A 215 -6.05 3.85 -16.12
CA SER A 215 -6.61 4.35 -14.87
C SER A 215 -5.93 5.65 -14.46
N PRO A 216 -6.65 6.58 -13.81
CA PRO A 216 -6.08 7.85 -13.41
C PRO A 216 -5.22 7.66 -12.16
N PHE A 217 -3.91 7.62 -12.36
CA PHE A 217 -2.89 7.71 -11.31
C PHE A 217 -1.80 8.63 -11.81
N ILE A 218 -1.79 9.85 -11.27
CA ILE A 218 -0.95 10.94 -11.73
C ILE A 218 -0.32 11.58 -10.48
N PRO A 219 1.00 11.41 -10.26
CA PRO A 219 1.70 11.98 -9.12
C PRO A 219 1.39 13.48 -8.96
N HIS A 220 1.24 13.91 -7.71
CA HIS A 220 0.83 15.27 -7.33
C HIS A 220 -0.55 15.77 -7.80
N ASN A 221 -1.32 14.99 -8.57
CA ASN A 221 -2.72 15.28 -8.88
C ASN A 221 -3.65 14.51 -7.93
N TYR A 222 -4.09 15.18 -6.86
CA TYR A 222 -4.90 14.61 -5.79
C TYR A 222 -6.40 14.50 -6.12
N ARG A 223 -6.83 15.02 -7.29
CA ARG A 223 -8.21 14.89 -7.79
C ARG A 223 -8.32 13.62 -8.61
N ASP A 224 -7.61 13.59 -9.74
CA ASP A 224 -7.81 12.53 -10.73
C ASP A 224 -7.32 11.18 -10.19
N SER A 225 -6.24 11.19 -9.40
CA SER A 225 -5.73 9.98 -8.72
C SER A 225 -6.67 9.41 -7.65
N SER A 226 -7.83 10.03 -7.39
CA SER A 226 -8.86 9.52 -6.47
C SER A 226 -10.07 8.94 -7.17
N LEU A 227 -10.15 9.00 -8.51
CA LEU A 227 -11.38 8.72 -9.25
C LEU A 227 -11.62 7.21 -9.46
N PRO A 228 -12.82 6.69 -9.15
CA PRO A 228 -13.20 5.29 -9.37
C PRO A 228 -13.58 5.03 -10.83
N THR A 229 -12.62 5.13 -11.75
CA THR A 229 -12.87 4.92 -13.17
C THR A 229 -11.66 4.37 -13.92
N ALA A 230 -11.93 3.69 -15.03
CA ALA A 230 -10.94 3.24 -16.00
C ALA A 230 -11.51 3.27 -17.43
N VAL A 231 -10.62 3.39 -18.40
CA VAL A 231 -10.95 3.41 -19.83
C VAL A 231 -10.25 2.27 -20.56
N PHE A 232 -10.96 1.65 -21.50
CA PHE A 232 -10.48 0.60 -22.40
C PHE A 232 -10.57 1.09 -23.84
N VAL A 233 -9.42 1.38 -24.46
CA VAL A 233 -9.34 1.90 -25.83
C VAL A 233 -8.85 0.80 -26.76
N TYR A 234 -9.74 0.31 -27.61
CA TYR A 234 -9.45 -0.67 -28.65
C TYR A 234 -9.04 0.02 -29.94
N THR A 235 -7.89 -0.37 -30.47
CA THR A 235 -7.41 0.00 -31.79
C THR A 235 -7.48 -1.22 -32.69
N LEU A 236 -8.27 -1.11 -33.75
CA LEU A 236 -8.55 -2.16 -34.73
C LEU A 236 -7.84 -1.81 -36.03
N VAL A 237 -7.02 -2.72 -36.55
CA VAL A 237 -6.33 -2.55 -37.84
C VAL A 237 -6.66 -3.73 -38.75
N ASN A 238 -7.36 -3.47 -39.84
CA ASN A 238 -7.71 -4.49 -40.83
C ASN A 238 -6.58 -4.63 -41.85
N THR A 239 -5.90 -5.76 -41.86
CA THR A 239 -4.83 -6.07 -42.82
C THR A 239 -5.32 -6.84 -44.05
N GLY A 240 -6.59 -7.26 -44.03
CA GLY A 240 -7.23 -7.98 -45.12
C GLY A 240 -7.69 -7.08 -46.27
N ARG A 241 -8.14 -7.72 -47.35
CA ARG A 241 -8.61 -7.06 -48.58
C ARG A 241 -10.10 -6.70 -48.55
N GLU A 242 -10.85 -7.31 -47.64
CA GLU A 242 -12.28 -7.11 -47.47
C GLU A 242 -12.54 -6.19 -46.28
N ARG A 243 -13.60 -5.38 -46.39
CA ARG A 243 -14.10 -4.58 -45.27
C ARG A 243 -14.59 -5.51 -44.16
N ALA A 244 -14.35 -5.14 -42.91
CA ALA A 244 -14.79 -5.91 -41.75
C ALA A 244 -15.76 -5.10 -40.90
N LYS A 245 -16.95 -5.63 -40.63
CA LYS A 245 -17.83 -5.17 -39.56
C LYS A 245 -17.32 -5.80 -38.26
N VAL A 246 -16.84 -4.97 -37.34
CA VAL A 246 -16.30 -5.41 -36.05
C VAL A 246 -17.19 -4.85 -34.94
N SER A 247 -17.73 -5.74 -34.12
CA SER A 247 -18.51 -5.40 -32.94
C SER A 247 -17.76 -5.84 -31.69
N LEU A 248 -17.42 -4.89 -30.83
CA LEU A 248 -16.86 -5.14 -29.51
C LEU A 248 -17.98 -5.09 -28.49
N LEU A 249 -18.01 -6.06 -27.58
CA LEU A 249 -19.02 -6.19 -26.55
C LEU A 249 -18.34 -6.12 -25.18
N PHE A 250 -18.81 -5.21 -24.33
CA PHE A 250 -18.44 -5.15 -22.91
C PHE A 250 -19.61 -5.61 -22.05
N THR A 251 -19.45 -6.75 -21.38
CA THR A 251 -20.46 -7.30 -20.46
C THR A 251 -20.06 -7.07 -19.01
N TRP A 252 -21.05 -6.84 -18.15
CA TRP A 252 -20.82 -6.60 -16.73
C TRP A 252 -21.96 -7.15 -15.88
N ALA A 253 -21.65 -7.97 -14.88
CA ALA A 253 -22.59 -8.40 -13.85
C ALA A 253 -22.79 -7.28 -12.83
N ASN A 254 -24.02 -7.15 -12.33
CA ASN A 254 -24.34 -6.29 -11.19
C ASN A 254 -23.82 -6.94 -9.90
N SER A 255 -22.50 -6.87 -9.72
CA SER A 255 -21.74 -7.58 -8.70
C SER A 255 -20.54 -6.74 -8.25
N ILE A 256 -20.17 -6.86 -6.98
CA ILE A 256 -18.93 -6.31 -6.40
C ILE A 256 -17.93 -7.44 -6.07
N GLY A 257 -18.08 -8.61 -6.68
CA GLY A 257 -17.26 -9.81 -6.45
C GLY A 257 -17.95 -10.87 -5.59
N GLY A 258 -17.39 -12.09 -5.62
CA GLY A 258 -17.92 -13.22 -4.86
C GLY A 258 -19.39 -13.52 -5.14
N ILE A 259 -20.16 -13.72 -4.07
CA ILE A 259 -21.60 -14.02 -4.13
C ILE A 259 -22.50 -12.77 -4.01
N SER A 260 -21.94 -11.55 -4.12
CA SER A 260 -22.70 -10.33 -3.85
C SER A 260 -23.92 -10.17 -4.75
N HIS A 261 -23.81 -10.62 -6.00
CA HIS A 261 -24.87 -10.56 -7.00
C HIS A 261 -26.13 -11.36 -6.63
N LEU A 262 -26.02 -12.33 -5.70
CA LEU A 262 -27.14 -13.17 -5.28
C LEU A 262 -28.02 -12.52 -4.21
N SER A 263 -27.69 -11.33 -3.71
CA SER A 263 -28.43 -10.72 -2.60
C SER A 263 -29.84 -10.21 -2.96
N GLY A 264 -30.13 -10.02 -4.25
CA GLY A 264 -31.40 -9.46 -4.71
C GLY A 264 -31.43 -7.93 -4.68
N ASP A 265 -32.54 -7.36 -5.17
CA ASP A 265 -32.81 -5.91 -5.28
C ASP A 265 -31.82 -5.13 -6.15
N HIS A 266 -31.19 -5.79 -7.13
CA HIS A 266 -30.29 -5.15 -8.09
C HIS A 266 -31.08 -4.62 -9.28
N VAL A 267 -30.74 -3.45 -9.79
CA VAL A 267 -31.43 -2.80 -10.92
C VAL A 267 -30.40 -2.29 -11.92
N ASN A 268 -30.67 -2.47 -13.21
CA ASN A 268 -29.90 -1.88 -14.29
C ASN A 268 -30.76 -0.87 -15.05
N GLU A 269 -30.18 0.25 -15.47
CA GLU A 269 -30.88 1.29 -16.24
C GLU A 269 -30.02 1.76 -17.42
N PRO A 270 -30.56 1.83 -18.65
CA PRO A 270 -29.85 2.41 -19.77
C PRO A 270 -29.80 3.93 -19.65
N PHE A 271 -28.79 4.54 -20.25
CA PHE A 271 -28.72 5.99 -20.41
C PHE A 271 -28.09 6.38 -21.75
N ILE A 272 -28.52 7.54 -22.26
CA ILE A 272 -27.86 8.28 -23.32
C ILE A 272 -27.31 9.55 -22.68
N GLY A 273 -25.99 9.70 -22.69
CA GLY A 273 -25.29 10.86 -22.16
C GLY A 273 -24.96 11.88 -23.23
N GLU A 274 -24.23 12.92 -22.81
CA GLU A 274 -23.67 13.93 -23.71
C GLU A 274 -22.42 13.40 -24.44
N ASP A 275 -21.96 14.12 -25.46
CA ASP A 275 -20.74 13.81 -26.23
C ASP A 275 -20.65 12.38 -26.79
N GLY A 276 -21.81 11.79 -27.08
CA GLY A 276 -21.92 10.42 -27.61
C GLY A 276 -21.67 9.31 -26.58
N VAL A 277 -21.54 9.63 -25.29
CA VAL A 277 -21.32 8.63 -24.24
C VAL A 277 -22.64 7.98 -23.83
N SER A 278 -22.83 6.71 -24.19
CA SER A 278 -24.05 5.96 -23.89
C SER A 278 -23.73 4.62 -23.25
N GLY A 279 -24.61 4.13 -22.38
CA GLY A 279 -24.31 2.95 -21.57
C GLY A 279 -25.42 2.46 -20.67
N VAL A 280 -25.04 1.73 -19.64
CA VAL A 280 -25.93 1.15 -18.63
C VAL A 280 -25.36 1.42 -17.24
N LEU A 281 -26.20 1.91 -16.34
CA LEU A 281 -25.92 1.98 -14.91
C LEU A 281 -26.41 0.70 -14.24
N LEU A 282 -25.60 0.14 -13.33
CA LEU A 282 -25.93 -1.06 -12.56
C LEU A 282 -25.95 -0.69 -11.07
N HIS A 283 -27.14 -0.54 -10.51
CA HIS A 283 -27.36 -0.24 -9.10
C HIS A 283 -27.27 -1.52 -8.28
N HIS A 284 -26.18 -1.66 -7.55
CA HIS A 284 -25.89 -2.77 -6.67
C HIS A 284 -26.26 -2.43 -5.23
N LYS A 285 -27.22 -3.18 -4.68
CA LYS A 285 -27.62 -3.08 -3.28
C LYS A 285 -26.76 -4.01 -2.43
N THR A 286 -25.81 -3.45 -1.69
CA THR A 286 -24.93 -4.25 -0.84
C THR A 286 -25.64 -4.80 0.39
N ALA A 287 -25.30 -6.03 0.79
CA ALA A 287 -25.83 -6.66 1.99
C ALA A 287 -25.26 -6.09 3.31
N LYS A 288 -25.84 -6.50 4.44
CA LYS A 288 -25.37 -6.24 5.81
C LYS A 288 -25.21 -4.75 6.16
N GLY A 289 -26.00 -3.89 5.52
CA GLY A 289 -25.99 -2.44 5.78
C GLY A 289 -24.73 -1.73 5.29
N SER A 290 -23.97 -2.32 4.36
CA SER A 290 -22.92 -1.61 3.62
C SER A 290 -23.55 -0.54 2.70
N PRO A 291 -22.78 0.49 2.28
CA PRO A 291 -23.26 1.46 1.31
C PRO A 291 -23.45 0.86 -0.09
N PRO A 292 -24.51 1.22 -0.83
CA PRO A 292 -24.73 0.74 -2.18
C PRO A 292 -23.61 1.19 -3.13
N VAL A 293 -23.51 0.49 -4.25
CA VAL A 293 -22.52 0.76 -5.31
C VAL A 293 -23.27 0.87 -6.62
N THR A 294 -23.03 1.91 -7.41
CA THR A 294 -23.55 1.98 -8.78
C THR A 294 -22.39 1.91 -9.75
N PHE A 295 -22.40 0.95 -10.67
CA PHE A 295 -21.45 0.92 -11.78
C PHE A 295 -22.02 1.68 -12.98
N ALA A 296 -21.15 2.26 -13.80
CA ALA A 296 -21.50 2.65 -15.17
C ALA A 296 -20.56 1.91 -16.14
N VAL A 297 -21.14 1.21 -17.10
CA VAL A 297 -20.43 0.70 -18.28
C VAL A 297 -20.93 1.45 -19.49
N ALA A 298 -20.02 2.01 -20.27
CA ALA A 298 -20.38 2.88 -21.38
C ALA A 298 -19.41 2.76 -22.55
N ALA A 299 -19.83 3.23 -23.71
CA ALA A 299 -18.99 3.42 -24.89
C ALA A 299 -19.25 4.81 -25.49
N CYS A 300 -18.28 5.31 -26.25
CA CYS A 300 -18.40 6.58 -26.96
C CYS A 300 -18.79 6.35 -28.43
N GLU A 301 -19.97 6.84 -28.80
CA GLU A 301 -20.46 6.89 -30.18
C GLU A 301 -19.71 7.96 -30.97
N THR A 302 -19.30 7.62 -32.19
CA THR A 302 -18.59 8.53 -33.09
C THR A 302 -19.13 8.38 -34.51
N GLN A 303 -18.64 9.16 -35.46
CA GLN A 303 -19.08 9.04 -36.87
C GLN A 303 -18.87 7.63 -37.46
N ASN A 304 -17.89 6.87 -36.94
CA ASN A 304 -17.53 5.53 -37.44
C ASN A 304 -17.91 4.39 -36.50
N VAL A 305 -18.41 4.71 -35.30
CA VAL A 305 -18.72 3.74 -34.23
C VAL A 305 -20.14 3.97 -33.77
N SER A 306 -21.01 2.98 -33.92
CA SER A 306 -22.38 3.01 -33.38
C SER A 306 -22.45 2.22 -32.07
N VAL A 307 -23.18 2.75 -31.09
CA VAL A 307 -23.34 2.14 -29.76
C VAL A 307 -24.75 1.58 -29.59
N SER A 308 -24.86 0.38 -29.03
CA SER A 308 -26.14 -0.24 -28.65
C SER A 308 -26.00 -0.93 -27.29
N VAL A 309 -27.10 -1.07 -26.56
CA VAL A 309 -27.09 -1.65 -25.20
C VAL A 309 -28.10 -2.77 -25.05
N LEU A 310 -27.79 -3.73 -24.18
CA LEU A 310 -28.74 -4.64 -23.58
C LEU A 310 -28.75 -4.37 -22.07
N PRO A 311 -29.77 -3.65 -21.55
CA PRO A 311 -29.76 -3.18 -20.17
C PRO A 311 -29.79 -4.33 -19.15
N CYS A 312 -30.45 -5.43 -19.50
CA CYS A 312 -30.63 -6.56 -18.62
C CYS A 312 -30.63 -7.87 -19.40
N PHE A 313 -29.76 -8.79 -19.00
CA PHE A 313 -29.87 -10.22 -19.28
C PHE A 313 -29.50 -11.01 -18.03
N GLY A 314 -30.10 -12.19 -17.87
CA GLY A 314 -29.85 -13.06 -16.74
C GLY A 314 -29.06 -14.30 -17.11
N LEU A 315 -28.53 -14.95 -16.08
CA LEU A 315 -27.76 -16.19 -16.22
C LEU A 315 -28.66 -17.45 -16.11
N SER A 316 -29.82 -17.34 -15.46
CA SER A 316 -30.75 -18.48 -15.33
C SER A 316 -31.72 -18.62 -16.50
N GLU A 317 -32.19 -19.84 -16.77
CA GLU A 317 -33.22 -20.11 -17.80
C GLU A 317 -34.57 -19.42 -17.52
N GLY A 318 -34.82 -18.96 -16.29
CA GLY A 318 -36.03 -18.23 -15.91
C GLY A 318 -35.96 -16.71 -16.15
N SER A 319 -34.84 -16.19 -16.65
CA SER A 319 -34.65 -14.76 -16.91
C SER A 319 -35.28 -14.33 -18.25
N GLY A 320 -35.72 -13.07 -18.36
CA GLY A 320 -36.41 -12.59 -19.57
C GLY A 320 -35.60 -12.67 -20.86
N VAL A 321 -34.31 -12.29 -20.81
CA VAL A 321 -33.31 -12.54 -21.85
C VAL A 321 -32.15 -13.29 -21.19
N THR A 322 -31.75 -14.41 -21.76
CA THR A 322 -30.67 -15.25 -21.23
C THR A 322 -29.30 -14.87 -21.78
N ALA A 323 -28.23 -15.25 -21.09
CA ALA A 323 -26.85 -15.09 -21.57
C ALA A 323 -26.60 -15.74 -22.94
N LYS A 324 -27.31 -16.83 -23.24
CA LYS A 324 -27.26 -17.53 -24.53
C LYS A 324 -27.93 -16.73 -25.64
N GLU A 325 -29.15 -16.26 -25.41
CA GLU A 325 -29.88 -15.45 -26.40
C GLU A 325 -29.16 -14.13 -26.72
N MET A 326 -28.56 -13.50 -25.70
CA MET A 326 -27.70 -12.34 -25.88
C MET A 326 -26.53 -12.64 -26.82
N TRP A 327 -25.84 -13.76 -26.60
CA TRP A 327 -24.71 -14.18 -27.43
C TRP A 327 -25.15 -14.49 -28.87
N GLU A 328 -26.25 -15.22 -29.05
CA GLU A 328 -26.81 -15.54 -30.37
C GLU A 328 -27.23 -14.29 -31.14
N LYS A 329 -27.84 -13.30 -30.48
CA LYS A 329 -28.16 -12.00 -31.08
C LYS A 329 -26.90 -11.26 -31.53
N MET A 330 -25.84 -11.27 -30.73
CA MET A 330 -24.56 -10.65 -31.11
C MET A 330 -23.86 -11.37 -32.25
N VAL A 331 -23.88 -12.71 -32.30
CA VAL A 331 -23.35 -13.48 -33.44
C VAL A 331 -24.09 -13.14 -34.74
N LYS A 332 -25.41 -12.96 -34.67
CA LYS A 332 -26.26 -12.70 -35.83
C LYS A 332 -26.17 -11.25 -36.32
N ASP A 333 -26.35 -10.30 -35.41
CA ASP A 333 -26.60 -8.90 -35.75
C ASP A 333 -25.38 -7.98 -35.45
N GLY A 334 -24.53 -8.38 -34.49
CA GLY A 334 -23.42 -7.59 -33.96
C GLY A 334 -23.83 -6.41 -33.07
N GLN A 335 -25.12 -6.20 -32.87
CA GLN A 335 -25.67 -5.04 -32.17
C GLN A 335 -27.03 -5.38 -31.53
N PHE A 336 -27.46 -4.53 -30.60
CA PHE A 336 -28.77 -4.61 -29.97
C PHE A 336 -29.76 -3.60 -30.57
N ASP A 337 -31.04 -3.76 -30.23
CA ASP A 337 -32.10 -2.88 -30.72
C ASP A 337 -31.97 -1.50 -30.06
N HIS A 338 -32.04 -0.42 -30.85
CA HIS A 338 -31.88 0.95 -30.34
C HIS A 338 -33.01 1.32 -29.35
N GLU A 339 -34.17 0.68 -29.44
CA GLU A 339 -35.29 0.87 -28.52
C GLU A 339 -34.94 0.48 -27.07
N ASN A 340 -33.90 -0.30 -26.85
CA ASN A 340 -33.42 -0.66 -25.52
C ASN A 340 -33.01 0.55 -24.67
N PHE A 341 -32.64 1.69 -25.27
CA PHE A 341 -32.40 2.92 -24.52
C PHE A 341 -33.67 3.51 -23.89
N ASN A 342 -34.85 3.15 -24.41
CA ASN A 342 -36.14 3.65 -23.96
C ASN A 342 -36.81 2.72 -22.93
N SER A 343 -36.18 1.59 -22.55
CA SER A 343 -36.79 0.60 -21.67
C SER A 343 -36.97 1.06 -20.22
N GLY A 344 -36.29 2.13 -19.80
CA GLY A 344 -36.19 2.54 -18.40
C GLY A 344 -35.45 1.51 -17.53
N PRO A 345 -35.48 1.67 -16.19
CA PRO A 345 -34.88 0.72 -15.26
C PRO A 345 -35.52 -0.66 -15.36
N CYS A 346 -34.71 -1.71 -15.30
CA CYS A 346 -35.22 -3.07 -15.30
C CYS A 346 -35.92 -3.41 -13.97
N MET A 347 -36.64 -4.53 -13.96
CA MET A 347 -37.18 -5.10 -12.72
C MET A 347 -36.02 -5.45 -11.76
N SER A 348 -36.26 -5.27 -10.47
CA SER A 348 -35.30 -5.61 -9.42
C SER A 348 -35.04 -7.11 -9.38
N SER A 349 -33.78 -7.52 -9.23
CA SER A 349 -33.41 -8.94 -9.14
C SER A 349 -34.01 -9.63 -7.92
N SER A 350 -34.38 -10.89 -8.07
CA SER A 350 -34.74 -11.72 -6.92
C SER A 350 -33.49 -12.26 -6.21
N PRO A 351 -33.54 -12.60 -4.90
CA PRO A 351 -32.45 -13.31 -4.24
C PRO A 351 -32.08 -14.61 -4.98
N GLY A 352 -30.79 -14.82 -5.22
CA GLY A 352 -30.27 -15.94 -6.02
C GLY A 352 -30.19 -15.71 -7.53
N GLU A 353 -30.73 -14.60 -8.04
CA GLU A 353 -30.66 -14.22 -9.46
C GLU A 353 -29.49 -13.29 -9.75
N THR A 354 -28.83 -13.48 -10.90
CA THR A 354 -27.77 -12.58 -11.38
C THR A 354 -28.28 -11.74 -12.55
N LEU A 355 -28.23 -10.42 -12.43
CA LEU A 355 -28.46 -9.50 -13.55
C LEU A 355 -27.14 -9.01 -14.12
N CYS A 356 -27.07 -8.98 -15.45
CA CYS A 356 -25.95 -8.46 -16.21
C CYS A 356 -26.43 -7.42 -17.22
N ALA A 357 -25.51 -6.54 -17.63
CA ALA A 357 -25.71 -5.57 -18.69
C ALA A 357 -24.66 -5.79 -19.79
N ALA A 358 -24.98 -5.34 -21.01
CA ALA A 358 -24.03 -5.36 -22.12
C ALA A 358 -24.06 -4.04 -22.90
N VAL A 359 -22.88 -3.56 -23.28
CA VAL A 359 -22.69 -2.42 -24.18
C VAL A 359 -21.92 -2.91 -25.39
N SER A 360 -22.48 -2.75 -26.58
CA SER A 360 -21.85 -3.08 -27.86
C SER A 360 -21.46 -1.80 -28.59
N ALA A 361 -20.24 -1.76 -29.11
CA ALA A 361 -19.77 -0.72 -30.02
C ALA A 361 -19.34 -1.36 -31.34
N THR A 362 -20.00 -0.96 -32.42
CA THR A 362 -19.86 -1.55 -33.75
C THR A 362 -19.27 -0.56 -34.72
N ALA A 363 -18.25 -0.98 -35.46
CA ALA A 363 -17.57 -0.17 -36.45
C ALA A 363 -17.30 -0.96 -37.73
N TRP A 364 -17.24 -0.24 -38.85
CA TRP A 364 -16.71 -0.78 -40.09
C TRP A 364 -15.25 -0.39 -40.25
N VAL A 365 -14.38 -1.38 -40.50
CA VAL A 365 -12.95 -1.18 -40.73
C VAL A 365 -12.65 -1.49 -42.18
N GLU A 366 -12.35 -0.45 -42.95
CA GLU A 366 -11.98 -0.57 -44.37
C GLU A 366 -10.75 -1.46 -44.57
N PRO A 367 -10.56 -2.06 -45.77
CA PRO A 367 -9.32 -2.74 -46.12
C PRO A 367 -8.10 -1.85 -45.88
N HIS A 368 -7.11 -2.35 -45.14
CA HIS A 368 -5.93 -1.59 -44.72
C HIS A 368 -6.23 -0.35 -43.86
N GLY A 369 -7.47 -0.23 -43.37
CA GLY A 369 -7.94 0.85 -42.52
C GLY A 369 -7.74 0.58 -41.02
N LYS A 370 -7.96 1.64 -40.24
CA LYS A 370 -7.86 1.65 -38.77
C LYS A 370 -9.12 2.27 -38.17
N CYS A 371 -9.56 1.74 -37.03
CA CYS A 371 -10.65 2.32 -36.24
C CYS A 371 -10.30 2.24 -34.75
N THR A 372 -10.79 3.21 -33.97
CA THR A 372 -10.65 3.23 -32.51
C THR A 372 -12.03 3.20 -31.85
N VAL A 373 -12.17 2.36 -30.82
CA VAL A 373 -13.39 2.21 -30.03
C VAL A 373 -13.02 2.34 -28.55
N ALA A 374 -13.73 3.18 -27.80
CA ALA A 374 -13.45 3.41 -26.38
C ALA A 374 -14.63 2.98 -25.51
N PHE A 375 -14.33 2.21 -24.47
CA PHE A 375 -15.25 1.82 -23.40
C PHE A 375 -14.80 2.43 -22.07
N GLY A 376 -15.75 2.79 -21.22
CA GLY A 376 -15.50 3.29 -19.88
C GLY A 376 -16.14 2.37 -18.84
N LEU A 377 -15.47 2.23 -17.70
CA LEU A 377 -16.00 1.65 -16.48
C LEU A 377 -15.84 2.68 -15.35
N SER A 378 -16.88 2.92 -14.58
CA SER A 378 -16.81 3.68 -13.34
C SER A 378 -17.64 3.03 -12.25
N TRP A 379 -17.37 3.37 -10.99
CA TRP A 379 -18.21 2.95 -9.86
C TRP A 379 -18.37 4.06 -8.81
N SER A 380 -19.61 4.40 -8.50
CA SER A 380 -19.95 5.30 -7.40
C SER A 380 -20.24 4.48 -6.14
N SER A 381 -19.34 4.56 -5.17
CA SER A 381 -19.55 4.13 -3.77
C SER A 381 -19.17 5.30 -2.85
N PRO A 382 -20.08 6.27 -2.63
CA PRO A 382 -19.71 7.59 -2.10
C PRO A 382 -19.33 7.54 -0.61
N LYS A 383 -19.75 6.52 0.12
CA LYS A 383 -19.50 6.37 1.55
C LYS A 383 -18.60 5.16 1.82
N VAL A 384 -17.64 5.36 2.69
CA VAL A 384 -16.90 4.32 3.41
C VAL A 384 -17.67 4.07 4.70
N LYS A 385 -17.89 2.81 5.06
CA LYS A 385 -18.48 2.44 6.36
C LYS A 385 -17.60 1.39 7.01
N PHE A 386 -17.11 1.69 8.20
CA PHE A 386 -16.37 0.75 9.02
C PHE A 386 -17.32 -0.01 9.97
N LEU A 387 -16.89 -1.18 10.44
CA LEU A 387 -17.75 -2.12 11.16
C LEU A 387 -18.30 -1.59 12.49
N LYS A 388 -17.60 -0.65 13.16
CA LYS A 388 -18.11 0.01 14.38
C LYS A 388 -19.04 1.20 14.12
N GLY A 389 -19.38 1.48 12.86
CA GLY A 389 -20.43 2.43 12.48
C GLY A 389 -19.92 3.78 12.00
N SER A 390 -18.63 4.08 12.12
CA SER A 390 -18.02 5.28 11.53
C SER A 390 -18.18 5.25 10.02
N SER A 391 -18.70 6.34 9.44
CA SER A 391 -18.89 6.47 8.00
C SER A 391 -18.39 7.82 7.51
N TYR A 392 -17.68 7.80 6.38
CA TYR A 392 -16.99 8.95 5.82
C TYR A 392 -17.22 9.03 4.31
N PRO A 393 -17.33 10.24 3.73
CA PRO A 393 -17.34 10.39 2.29
C PRO A 393 -15.97 10.04 1.69
N ARG A 394 -15.95 9.31 0.56
CA ARG A 394 -14.72 9.06 -0.20
C ARG A 394 -14.23 10.36 -0.85
N ARG A 395 -12.92 10.48 -1.05
CA ARG A 395 -12.29 11.71 -1.57
C ARG A 395 -12.90 12.21 -2.87
N TYR A 396 -13.19 11.32 -3.83
CA TYR A 396 -13.73 11.74 -5.13
C TYR A 396 -15.09 12.46 -5.02
N THR A 397 -15.84 12.23 -3.95
CA THR A 397 -17.15 12.88 -3.72
C THR A 397 -17.03 14.39 -3.52
N LYS A 398 -15.84 14.91 -3.21
CA LYS A 398 -15.55 16.35 -3.22
C LYS A 398 -15.75 16.97 -4.61
N PHE A 399 -15.58 16.18 -5.66
CA PHE A 399 -15.62 16.64 -7.05
C PHE A 399 -16.91 16.23 -7.77
N TYR A 400 -17.49 15.08 -7.41
CA TYR A 400 -18.68 14.51 -8.08
C TYR A 400 -19.92 14.44 -7.16
N GLY A 401 -19.82 14.93 -5.93
CA GLY A 401 -20.89 14.81 -4.93
C GLY A 401 -21.11 13.38 -4.43
N THR A 402 -22.22 13.17 -3.73
CA THR A 402 -22.55 11.87 -3.10
C THR A 402 -23.70 11.14 -3.79
N SER A 403 -24.07 11.55 -5.02
CA SER A 403 -25.13 10.91 -5.78
C SER A 403 -24.72 9.49 -6.18
N GLU A 404 -25.63 8.53 -6.06
CA GLU A 404 -25.41 7.17 -6.55
C GLU A 404 -25.25 7.17 -8.08
N ARG A 405 -25.88 8.12 -8.79
CA ARG A 405 -25.75 8.28 -10.25
C ARG A 405 -24.46 8.98 -10.69
N ALA A 406 -23.60 9.40 -9.76
CA ALA A 406 -22.31 10.03 -10.10
C ALA A 406 -21.40 9.12 -10.95
N ALA A 407 -21.67 7.81 -11.00
CA ALA A 407 -20.98 6.89 -11.91
C ALA A 407 -21.14 7.31 -13.39
N GLN A 408 -22.29 7.88 -13.77
CA GLN A 408 -22.53 8.38 -15.12
C GLN A 408 -21.58 9.54 -15.47
N ASP A 409 -21.48 10.53 -14.59
CA ASP A 409 -20.59 11.68 -14.78
C ASP A 409 -19.11 11.26 -14.78
N LEU A 410 -18.75 10.32 -13.90
CA LEU A 410 -17.40 9.75 -13.83
C LEU A 410 -17.00 9.03 -15.14
N VAL A 411 -17.89 8.22 -15.72
CA VAL A 411 -17.57 7.48 -16.96
C VAL A 411 -17.54 8.41 -18.17
N HIS A 412 -18.40 9.42 -18.19
CA HIS A 412 -18.37 10.49 -19.18
C HIS A 412 -17.03 11.23 -19.15
N ASP A 413 -16.63 11.73 -17.99
CA ASP A 413 -15.37 12.47 -17.82
C ASP A 413 -14.16 11.59 -18.16
N ALA A 414 -14.20 10.31 -17.81
CA ALA A 414 -13.13 9.37 -18.17
C ALA A 414 -13.00 9.21 -19.69
N LEU A 415 -14.11 8.97 -20.39
CA LEU A 415 -14.13 8.78 -21.84
C LEU A 415 -13.73 10.05 -22.63
N THR A 416 -13.98 11.23 -22.07
CA THR A 416 -13.63 12.51 -22.69
C THR A 416 -12.21 12.97 -22.34
N ASN A 417 -11.64 12.57 -21.20
CA ASN A 417 -10.34 13.08 -20.71
C ASN A 417 -9.18 12.07 -20.68
N TYR A 418 -9.38 10.79 -20.97
CA TYR A 418 -8.30 9.77 -20.81
C TYR A 418 -7.01 10.09 -21.59
N LYS A 419 -7.09 10.77 -22.73
CA LYS A 419 -5.91 11.16 -23.53
C LYS A 419 -4.99 12.09 -22.74
N ARG A 420 -5.56 13.04 -22.01
CA ARG A 420 -4.82 13.92 -21.10
C ARG A 420 -4.14 13.10 -20.00
N TRP A 421 -4.83 12.10 -19.44
CA TRP A 421 -4.21 11.23 -18.44
C TRP A 421 -3.03 10.46 -19.01
N GLU A 422 -3.13 9.92 -20.23
CA GLU A 422 -2.01 9.24 -20.89
C GLU A 422 -0.79 10.17 -21.03
N GLU A 423 -0.99 11.40 -21.52
CA GLU A 423 0.08 12.40 -21.65
C GLU A 423 0.74 12.73 -20.30
N GLU A 424 -0.07 12.95 -19.26
CA GLU A 424 0.43 13.23 -17.91
C GLU A 424 1.18 12.02 -17.34
N ILE A 425 0.67 10.81 -17.55
CA ILE A 425 1.30 9.55 -17.12
C ILE A 425 2.65 9.37 -17.79
N GLU A 426 2.72 9.51 -19.12
CA GLU A 426 3.97 9.39 -19.86
C GLU A 426 4.98 10.43 -19.44
N LYS A 427 4.54 11.67 -19.18
CA LYS A 427 5.42 12.76 -18.77
C LYS A 427 6.21 12.43 -17.51
N TRP A 428 5.59 11.83 -16.50
CA TRP A 428 6.29 11.51 -15.24
C TRP A 428 7.07 10.18 -15.31
N GLN A 429 6.64 9.23 -16.15
CA GLN A 429 7.37 7.96 -16.33
C GLN A 429 8.65 8.13 -17.19
N ASN A 430 8.57 8.96 -18.24
CA ASN A 430 9.62 9.10 -19.25
C ASN A 430 11.03 9.39 -18.72
N PRO A 431 11.24 10.25 -17.71
CA PRO A 431 12.58 10.50 -17.17
C PRO A 431 13.30 9.23 -16.70
N ILE A 432 12.56 8.31 -16.05
CA ILE A 432 13.11 7.04 -15.56
C ILE A 432 13.20 6.02 -16.69
N LEU A 433 12.18 5.93 -17.55
CA LEU A 433 12.16 4.97 -18.66
C LEU A 433 13.30 5.20 -19.66
N LYS A 434 13.62 6.47 -19.93
CA LYS A 434 14.67 6.89 -20.88
C LYS A 434 16.07 6.90 -20.29
N ASP A 435 16.23 6.67 -18.98
CA ASP A 435 17.54 6.57 -18.36
C ASP A 435 18.24 5.27 -18.75
N GLU A 436 19.22 5.33 -19.65
CA GLU A 436 19.98 4.17 -20.14
C GLU A 436 20.90 3.55 -19.07
N THR A 437 21.16 4.26 -17.97
CA THR A 437 21.97 3.74 -16.86
C THR A 437 21.21 2.72 -16.01
N LEU A 438 19.88 2.77 -16.04
CA LEU A 438 19.02 1.88 -15.25
C LEU A 438 18.74 0.56 -15.99
N PRO A 439 18.81 -0.59 -15.30
CA PRO A 439 18.44 -1.88 -15.89
C PRO A 439 16.98 -1.91 -16.36
N GLU A 440 16.70 -2.59 -17.47
CA GLU A 440 15.35 -2.69 -18.03
C GLU A 440 14.35 -3.30 -17.04
N TRP A 441 14.74 -4.40 -16.35
CA TRP A 441 13.90 -5.05 -15.35
C TRP A 441 13.48 -4.11 -14.22
N TYR A 442 14.38 -3.22 -13.82
CA TYR A 442 14.16 -2.30 -12.70
C TYR A 442 13.06 -1.30 -13.05
N LYS A 443 13.10 -0.73 -14.26
CA LYS A 443 12.17 0.31 -14.71
C LYS A 443 10.72 -0.13 -14.59
N PHE A 444 10.35 -1.26 -15.19
CA PHE A 444 8.95 -1.69 -15.13
C PHE A 444 8.57 -2.31 -13.78
N THR A 445 9.48 -2.92 -13.03
CA THR A 445 9.16 -3.40 -11.68
C THR A 445 8.91 -2.22 -10.74
N LEU A 446 9.71 -1.15 -10.81
CA LEU A 446 9.52 0.08 -10.04
C LEU A 446 8.11 0.66 -10.21
N PHE A 447 7.66 0.81 -11.46
CA PHE A 447 6.32 1.31 -11.74
C PHE A 447 5.24 0.30 -11.36
N ASN A 448 5.42 -0.99 -11.70
CA ASN A 448 4.38 -1.99 -11.46
C ASN A 448 4.17 -2.30 -9.97
N GLU A 449 5.16 -2.16 -9.08
CA GLU A 449 4.96 -2.29 -7.63
C GLU A 449 4.03 -1.21 -7.05
N LEU A 450 3.85 -0.06 -7.73
CA LEU A 450 2.89 0.98 -7.30
C LEU A 450 1.43 0.52 -7.36
N TYR A 451 1.14 -0.63 -7.99
CA TYR A 451 -0.20 -1.22 -7.98
C TYR A 451 -0.79 -1.31 -6.58
N PHE A 452 0.05 -1.48 -5.56
CA PHE A 452 -0.36 -1.57 -4.17
C PHE A 452 -1.05 -0.30 -3.65
N LEU A 453 -0.71 0.89 -4.15
CA LEU A 453 -1.39 2.14 -3.76
C LEU A 453 -2.85 2.20 -4.25
N VAL A 454 -3.25 1.28 -5.12
CA VAL A 454 -4.65 1.10 -5.55
C VAL A 454 -5.22 -0.19 -4.92
N ALA A 455 -4.55 -1.33 -5.13
CA ALA A 455 -5.00 -2.67 -4.72
C ALA A 455 -4.62 -3.11 -3.30
N GLY A 456 -4.00 -2.25 -2.50
CA GLY A 456 -3.65 -2.48 -1.10
C GLY A 456 -4.79 -2.17 -0.13
N GLY A 457 -6.05 -2.33 -0.55
CA GLY A 457 -7.24 -2.03 0.26
C GLY A 457 -7.41 -0.54 0.58
N THR A 458 -6.90 0.35 -0.26
CA THR A 458 -6.78 1.78 0.06
C THR A 458 -8.14 2.45 0.33
N VAL A 459 -8.16 3.36 1.30
CA VAL A 459 -9.30 4.19 1.68
C VAL A 459 -8.83 5.63 1.75
N TRP A 460 -9.46 6.50 0.97
CA TRP A 460 -9.15 7.93 0.98
C TRP A 460 -10.43 8.70 1.22
N ILE A 461 -10.49 9.39 2.35
CA ILE A 461 -11.65 10.15 2.79
C ILE A 461 -11.34 11.64 2.77
N ASP A 462 -12.37 12.46 2.53
CA ASP A 462 -12.23 13.89 2.72
C ASP A 462 -12.28 14.23 4.22
N SER A 463 -11.47 15.19 4.66
CA SER A 463 -11.52 15.66 6.05
C SER A 463 -12.85 16.37 6.28
N PRO A 464 -13.64 16.04 7.32
CA PRO A 464 -14.79 16.86 7.66
C PRO A 464 -14.30 18.24 8.09
N SER A 465 -14.90 19.30 7.54
CA SER A 465 -14.60 20.68 7.95
C SER A 465 -14.70 20.84 9.48
N PRO A 466 -13.81 21.63 10.12
CA PRO A 466 -13.82 21.86 11.57
C PRO A 466 -15.20 22.29 12.13
N GLU A 467 -16.04 22.94 11.33
CA GLU A 467 -17.39 23.40 11.72
C GLU A 467 -18.32 22.25 12.19
N THR A 468 -18.12 21.04 11.68
CA THR A 468 -18.93 19.87 12.05
C THR A 468 -18.59 19.33 13.45
N ASN A 469 -17.36 19.52 13.91
CA ASN A 469 -16.92 19.08 15.24
C ASN A 469 -17.37 20.05 16.36
N ILE A 470 -17.51 21.34 16.05
CA ILE A 470 -18.02 22.34 17.01
C ILE A 470 -19.49 22.05 17.38
N LYS A 471 -20.32 21.66 16.39
CA LYS A 471 -21.72 21.27 16.64
C LYS A 471 -21.86 19.95 17.42
N LYS A 472 -20.98 18.96 17.17
CA LYS A 472 -20.96 17.71 17.94
C LYS A 472 -20.52 17.94 19.39
N ASN A 473 -19.49 18.75 19.62
CA ASN A 473 -19.03 19.05 20.99
C ASN A 473 -20.03 19.90 21.78
N GLN A 474 -20.74 20.85 21.14
CA GLN A 474 -21.84 21.57 21.78
C GLN A 474 -23.02 20.65 22.14
N SER A 475 -23.36 19.68 21.28
CA SER A 475 -24.45 18.73 21.55
C SER A 475 -24.14 17.70 22.65
N GLN A 476 -22.86 17.38 22.87
CA GLN A 476 -22.42 16.51 23.96
C GLN A 476 -22.35 17.23 25.31
N LEU A 477 -22.04 18.53 25.31
CA LEU A 477 -22.07 19.36 26.53
C LEU A 477 -23.50 19.61 27.05
N THR A 478 -24.52 19.65 26.16
CA THR A 478 -25.92 19.82 26.58
C THR A 478 -26.58 18.57 27.19
N ASN A 479 -25.95 17.39 27.11
CA ASN A 479 -26.52 16.13 27.59
C ASN A 479 -25.97 15.66 28.95
N ILE A 480 -25.09 16.44 29.60
CA ILE A 480 -24.50 16.10 30.90
C ILE A 480 -25.19 16.81 32.08
N GLU A 481 -26.07 17.79 31.85
CA GLU A 481 -26.76 18.54 32.94
C GLU A 481 -28.14 17.99 33.35
N LYS A 482 -28.38 16.68 33.28
CA LYS A 482 -29.60 16.06 33.83
C LYS A 482 -29.31 14.81 34.64
N ILE A 483 -28.66 14.99 35.79
CA ILE A 483 -28.70 14.00 36.88
C ILE A 483 -28.97 14.76 38.18
N ASP A 484 -30.16 14.51 38.73
CA ASP A 484 -30.65 15.01 40.02
C ASP A 484 -29.73 14.59 41.17
N VAL A 485 -29.19 15.57 41.91
CA VAL A 485 -28.66 15.36 43.26
C VAL A 485 -29.23 16.44 44.18
N LYS A 486 -30.12 15.99 45.08
CA LYS A 486 -30.64 16.79 46.21
C LYS A 486 -29.50 17.23 47.12
N VAL A 487 -29.28 18.54 47.26
CA VAL A 487 -28.70 19.15 48.45
C VAL A 487 -29.39 20.49 48.73
N THR A 488 -29.64 20.71 50.01
CA THR A 488 -30.37 21.77 50.72
C THR A 488 -29.99 23.22 50.42
N GLU A 489 -31.00 24.09 50.51
CA GLU A 489 -30.95 25.56 50.43
C GLU A 489 -30.02 26.21 51.46
N ALA A 490 -29.32 27.26 51.03
CA ALA A 490 -29.08 28.48 51.82
C ALA A 490 -28.87 29.67 50.87
N GLU A 491 -29.62 30.74 51.15
CA GLU A 491 -29.66 32.02 50.43
C GLU A 491 -28.31 32.76 50.42
N VAL A 492 -28.07 33.63 49.43
CA VAL A 492 -27.89 35.09 49.61
C VAL A 492 -27.75 35.80 48.26
N ASN A 493 -28.55 36.85 48.11
CA ASN A 493 -28.61 37.86 47.05
C ASN A 493 -27.29 38.58 46.76
N CYS A 494 -27.01 38.92 45.50
CA CYS A 494 -26.15 40.06 45.16
C CYS A 494 -26.73 40.91 44.02
N LYS A 495 -26.86 42.20 44.33
CA LYS A 495 -27.35 43.30 43.50
C LYS A 495 -26.26 43.84 42.57
N GLN A 496 -26.76 44.51 41.53
CA GLN A 496 -26.11 45.33 40.50
C GLN A 496 -25.07 46.36 41.01
N GLY A 497 -24.14 46.71 40.11
CA GLY A 497 -23.79 48.12 39.83
C GLY A 497 -22.32 48.41 39.57
N GLY A 498 -22.03 49.18 38.50
CA GLY A 498 -20.93 50.17 38.50
C GLY A 498 -19.91 50.11 37.36
N VAL A 499 -20.01 51.08 36.45
CA VAL A 499 -19.04 51.50 35.42
C VAL A 499 -18.00 52.45 36.02
N VAL A 500 -16.71 52.39 35.64
CA VAL A 500 -15.78 53.54 35.43
C VAL A 500 -14.59 53.13 34.52
N GLU A 501 -14.22 54.01 33.57
CA GLU A 501 -13.05 53.99 32.65
C GLU A 501 -11.71 54.34 33.35
N ASP A 502 -10.56 53.87 32.82
CA ASP A 502 -9.49 54.78 32.36
C ASP A 502 -8.29 54.11 31.65
N THR A 503 -7.72 54.92 30.77
CA THR A 503 -6.70 54.88 29.71
C THR A 503 -5.30 54.21 29.88
N VAL A 504 -4.92 53.47 28.81
CA VAL A 504 -3.72 53.54 27.91
C VAL A 504 -2.25 53.51 28.43
N THR A 505 -1.49 52.52 27.93
CA THR A 505 -0.15 52.54 27.26
C THR A 505 0.36 51.08 27.25
N GLY A 506 0.76 50.37 26.19
CA GLY A 506 1.31 50.63 24.86
C GLY A 506 2.34 49.52 24.60
N CYS A 507 2.21 48.67 23.56
CA CYS A 507 3.34 48.06 22.83
C CYS A 507 2.89 47.24 21.60
N HIS A 508 3.36 47.73 20.44
CA HIS A 508 3.62 47.10 19.13
C HIS A 508 2.92 45.80 18.67
N SER A 509 2.21 46.00 17.55
CA SER A 509 1.69 45.02 16.61
C SER A 509 2.75 44.06 16.05
N SER A 510 2.54 42.75 16.25
CA SER A 510 3.04 41.73 15.31
C SER A 510 2.03 41.61 14.18
N ALA A 511 2.46 41.91 12.97
CA ALA A 511 1.67 41.80 11.76
C ALA A 511 1.09 40.38 11.64
N MET A 512 -0.24 40.33 11.57
CA MET A 512 -1.00 39.16 11.14
C MET A 512 -0.54 38.79 9.73
N LEU A 513 0.17 37.67 9.61
CA LEU A 513 0.39 37.01 8.33
C LEU A 513 -0.97 36.50 7.84
N ASP A 514 -1.35 37.02 6.68
CA ASP A 514 -2.48 36.61 5.87
C ASP A 514 -2.54 35.07 5.70
N PRO A 515 -3.63 34.38 6.10
CA PRO A 515 -3.75 32.91 5.96
C PRO A 515 -3.91 32.42 4.51
N GLN A 516 -3.86 33.31 3.50
CA GLN A 516 -4.12 32.97 2.09
C GLN A 516 -2.90 32.43 1.31
N LYS A 517 -2.04 31.62 1.93
CA LYS A 517 -1.29 30.58 1.21
C LYS A 517 -1.83 29.22 1.67
N GLY A 518 -2.96 28.85 1.06
CA GLY A 518 -3.79 27.72 1.47
C GLY A 518 -3.06 26.38 1.41
N HIS A 519 -2.92 25.73 2.57
CA HIS A 519 -2.73 24.29 2.62
C HIS A 519 -3.97 23.63 2.01
N GLU A 520 -3.82 23.09 0.82
CA GLU A 520 -4.84 22.26 0.20
C GLU A 520 -5.00 20.99 1.04
N ASP A 521 -6.05 20.91 1.85
CA ASP A 521 -6.39 19.73 2.63
C ASP A 521 -6.70 18.56 1.69
N VAL A 522 -5.81 17.55 1.70
CA VAL A 522 -5.94 16.35 0.89
C VAL A 522 -6.74 15.24 1.57
N GLY A 523 -7.28 15.45 2.78
CA GLY A 523 -8.04 14.43 3.49
C GLY A 523 -7.16 13.40 4.22
N ARG A 524 -7.77 12.32 4.70
CA ARG A 524 -7.07 11.23 5.41
C ARG A 524 -6.99 9.98 4.55
N PHE A 525 -5.89 9.27 4.67
CA PHE A 525 -5.57 8.13 3.83
C PHE A 525 -5.26 6.91 4.71
N LEU A 526 -5.80 5.76 4.32
CA LEU A 526 -5.49 4.46 4.89
C LEU A 526 -5.17 3.48 3.77
N TYR A 527 -4.31 2.53 4.07
CA TYR A 527 -4.09 1.33 3.27
C TYR A 527 -3.78 0.15 4.18
N LEU A 528 -3.99 -1.07 3.72
CA LEU A 528 -3.75 -2.26 4.52
C LEU A 528 -2.26 -2.56 4.59
N GLU A 529 -1.83 -3.27 5.62
CA GLU A 529 -0.54 -3.96 5.63
C GLU A 529 -0.41 -4.95 4.47
N GLY A 530 -1.46 -5.76 4.30
CA GLY A 530 -1.69 -6.62 3.16
C GLY A 530 -3.12 -7.16 3.20
N VAL A 531 -3.57 -7.85 2.15
CA VAL A 531 -4.97 -8.32 2.11
C VAL A 531 -5.27 -9.46 3.09
N GLU A 532 -4.22 -10.15 3.55
CA GLU A 532 -4.31 -11.19 4.57
C GLU A 532 -4.18 -10.62 6.00
N TYR A 533 -3.56 -9.44 6.15
CA TYR A 533 -3.29 -8.77 7.42
C TYR A 533 -4.05 -7.44 7.49
N ILE A 534 -5.26 -7.49 8.05
CA ILE A 534 -6.25 -6.41 7.92
C ILE A 534 -6.02 -5.34 8.99
N MET A 535 -4.91 -4.63 8.88
CA MET A 535 -4.50 -3.55 9.77
C MET A 535 -4.20 -2.30 8.94
N TRP A 536 -4.73 -1.16 9.38
CA TRP A 536 -4.60 0.10 8.64
C TRP A 536 -3.28 0.79 8.95
N CYS A 537 -2.50 1.08 7.91
CA CYS A 537 -1.23 1.81 7.98
C CYS A 537 -0.25 1.21 8.99
N THR A 538 -0.06 -0.12 9.01
CA THR A 538 0.93 -0.75 9.89
C THR A 538 2.29 -0.05 9.75
N TYR A 539 2.75 0.55 10.85
CA TYR A 539 3.66 1.66 10.81
C TYR A 539 5.13 1.24 10.71
N ASP A 540 5.46 0.10 11.31
CA ASP A 540 6.76 -0.54 11.15
C ASP A 540 6.99 -1.08 9.73
N VAL A 541 5.90 -1.33 8.97
CA VAL A 541 5.91 -1.69 7.54
C VAL A 541 5.91 -0.44 6.66
N HIS A 542 5.15 0.59 7.02
CA HIS A 542 5.12 1.89 6.37
C HIS A 542 6.52 2.53 6.28
N PHE A 543 7.38 2.29 7.26
CA PHE A 543 8.82 2.64 7.22
C PHE A 543 9.53 2.24 5.93
N TYR A 544 9.16 1.12 5.32
CA TYR A 544 9.77 0.68 4.06
C TYR A 544 9.04 1.30 2.86
N ALA A 545 7.71 1.39 2.92
CA ALA A 545 6.86 1.78 1.80
C ALA A 545 6.72 3.30 1.57
N SER A 546 6.92 4.11 2.62
CA SER A 546 6.60 5.55 2.63
C SER A 546 7.41 6.37 1.61
N PHE A 547 8.53 5.87 1.10
CA PHE A 547 9.27 6.50 0.01
C PHE A 547 8.41 6.71 -1.25
N ALA A 548 7.55 5.75 -1.59
CA ALA A 548 6.65 5.87 -2.75
C ALA A 548 5.62 6.98 -2.55
N LEU A 549 5.05 7.11 -1.34
CA LEU A 549 4.09 8.17 -1.03
C LEU A 549 4.76 9.53 -0.93
N LEU A 550 5.93 9.63 -0.29
CA LEU A 550 6.66 10.89 -0.18
C LEU A 550 7.04 11.45 -1.55
N ASP A 551 7.54 10.59 -2.45
CA ASP A 551 8.00 11.02 -3.77
C ASP A 551 6.83 11.42 -4.68
N LEU A 552 5.73 10.65 -4.67
CA LEU A 552 4.63 10.81 -5.62
C LEU A 552 3.44 11.62 -5.09
N PHE A 553 3.15 11.51 -3.80
CA PHE A 553 2.00 12.13 -3.13
C PHE A 553 2.36 12.67 -1.73
N PRO A 554 3.33 13.60 -1.63
CA PRO A 554 3.87 14.05 -0.34
C PRO A 554 2.80 14.59 0.62
N LYS A 555 1.73 15.24 0.13
CA LYS A 555 0.65 15.73 1.01
C LYS A 555 -0.10 14.58 1.71
N ILE A 556 -0.22 13.42 1.07
CA ILE A 556 -0.81 12.22 1.68
C ILE A 556 0.12 11.67 2.76
N GLU A 557 1.42 11.54 2.45
CA GLU A 557 2.44 11.11 3.41
C GLU A 557 2.43 11.98 4.66
N LEU A 558 2.53 13.30 4.50
CA LEU A 558 2.53 14.24 5.64
C LEU A 558 1.24 14.14 6.48
N ASN A 559 0.10 13.84 5.86
CA ASN A 559 -1.15 13.63 6.59
C ASN A 559 -1.18 12.31 7.36
N ILE A 560 -0.60 11.23 6.84
CA ILE A 560 -0.40 9.98 7.60
C ILE A 560 0.49 10.26 8.81
N GLN A 561 1.61 10.98 8.64
CA GLN A 561 2.49 11.34 9.74
C GLN A 561 1.78 12.19 10.81
N ARG A 562 0.92 13.14 10.42
CA ARG A 562 0.07 13.91 11.36
C ARG A 562 -0.91 13.00 12.11
N ASP A 563 -1.49 12.00 11.45
CA ASP A 563 -2.38 11.04 12.11
C ASP A 563 -1.64 10.19 13.15
N PHE A 564 -0.44 9.73 12.83
CA PHE A 564 0.42 9.03 13.80
C PHE A 564 0.92 9.95 14.92
N ALA A 565 1.22 11.22 14.63
CA ALA A 565 1.62 12.18 15.66
C ALA A 565 0.51 12.39 16.70
N LYS A 566 -0.76 12.55 16.24
CA LYS A 566 -1.93 12.60 17.14
C LYS A 566 -2.07 11.30 17.93
N ALA A 567 -1.87 10.16 17.27
CA ALA A 567 -1.96 8.86 17.91
C ALA A 567 -0.91 8.66 19.02
N VAL A 568 0.34 9.05 18.79
CA VAL A 568 1.43 9.00 19.80
C VAL A 568 1.04 9.76 21.07
N LEU A 569 0.43 10.93 20.92
CA LEU A 569 0.02 11.78 22.04
C LEU A 569 -1.27 11.31 22.74
N SER A 570 -1.98 10.33 22.18
CA SER A 570 -3.22 9.76 22.72
C SER A 570 -2.98 8.53 23.59
N GLU A 571 -3.96 8.24 24.44
CA GLU A 571 -4.01 7.06 25.30
C GLU A 571 -5.38 6.36 25.17
N ASP A 572 -5.36 5.03 25.17
CA ASP A 572 -6.57 4.19 25.27
C ASP A 572 -6.37 3.19 26.40
N GLY A 573 -6.97 3.50 27.56
CA GLY A 573 -6.87 2.72 28.79
C GLY A 573 -7.60 1.36 28.76
N ARG A 574 -8.28 1.01 27.67
CA ARG A 574 -8.96 -0.30 27.57
C ARG A 574 -7.94 -1.44 27.64
N LYS A 575 -8.30 -2.49 28.36
CA LYS A 575 -7.45 -3.68 28.49
C LYS A 575 -7.61 -4.59 27.28
N VAL A 576 -6.49 -5.05 26.75
CA VAL A 576 -6.42 -6.05 25.68
C VAL A 576 -5.55 -7.23 26.12
N LYS A 577 -5.86 -8.41 25.60
CA LYS A 577 -5.07 -9.62 25.84
C LYS A 577 -4.07 -9.78 24.71
N PHE A 578 -2.78 -9.90 25.06
CA PHE A 578 -1.73 -10.18 24.09
C PHE A 578 -1.61 -11.70 23.90
N LEU A 579 -1.70 -12.15 22.66
CA LEU A 579 -1.93 -13.57 22.35
C LEU A 579 -0.69 -14.43 22.53
N ALA A 580 0.52 -13.92 22.28
CA ALA A 580 1.75 -14.67 22.41
C ALA A 580 2.12 -14.92 23.88
N GLU A 581 2.08 -13.89 24.72
CA GLU A 581 2.39 -13.98 26.15
C GLU A 581 1.19 -14.53 26.95
N GLY A 582 -0.03 -14.09 26.59
CA GLY A 582 -1.29 -14.45 27.26
C GLY A 582 -1.63 -13.56 28.44
N ASN A 583 -0.88 -12.49 28.64
CA ASN A 583 -1.12 -11.45 29.65
C ASN A 583 -2.09 -10.38 29.11
N TRP A 584 -2.44 -9.45 29.98
CA TRP A 584 -3.27 -8.29 29.65
C TRP A 584 -2.45 -7.01 29.80
N GLY A 585 -2.67 -6.05 28.92
CA GLY A 585 -2.10 -4.72 29.01
C GLY A 585 -3.02 -3.64 28.47
N ILE A 586 -2.51 -2.41 28.46
CA ILE A 586 -3.22 -1.23 27.97
C ILE A 586 -3.16 -1.25 26.43
N ARG A 587 -4.30 -0.98 25.77
CA ARG A 587 -4.39 -1.00 24.30
C ARG A 587 -3.44 0.00 23.65
N LYS A 588 -3.42 1.24 24.13
CA LYS A 588 -2.56 2.30 23.60
C LYS A 588 -2.00 3.15 24.72
N VAL A 589 -0.69 3.14 24.87
CA VAL A 589 0.05 3.93 25.87
C VAL A 589 0.49 5.25 25.24
N ARG A 590 0.36 6.37 25.98
CA ARG A 590 0.85 7.68 25.54
C ARG A 590 2.38 7.67 25.38
N GLY A 591 2.90 8.26 24.31
CA GLY A 591 4.33 8.26 23.98
C GLY A 591 4.78 7.03 23.17
N ALA A 592 4.07 5.89 23.25
CA ALA A 592 4.28 4.79 22.33
C ALA A 592 3.58 5.07 20.99
N VAL A 593 4.30 4.93 19.88
CA VAL A 593 3.72 4.91 18.54
C VAL A 593 2.84 3.66 18.41
N PRO A 594 1.57 3.77 17.95
CA PRO A 594 0.78 2.58 17.70
C PRO A 594 1.38 1.78 16.54
N HIS A 595 1.22 0.46 16.58
CA HIS A 595 1.57 -0.43 15.48
C HIS A 595 0.74 -0.11 14.23
N ASP A 596 -0.56 0.11 14.39
CA ASP A 596 -1.49 0.38 13.30
C ASP A 596 -2.58 1.36 13.76
N LEU A 597 -3.25 2.00 12.79
CA LEU A 597 -4.35 2.92 13.04
C LEU A 597 -5.68 2.19 13.31
N GLY A 598 -5.69 0.87 13.44
CA GLY A 598 -6.85 0.06 13.75
C GLY A 598 -7.31 -0.85 12.61
N THR A 599 -8.52 -1.39 12.76
CA THR A 599 -9.22 -2.19 11.72
C THR A 599 -10.68 -1.74 11.57
N HIS A 600 -11.45 -1.78 12.67
CA HIS A 600 -12.90 -1.62 12.66
C HIS A 600 -13.42 -0.20 12.93
N ASP A 601 -12.56 0.65 13.48
CA ASP A 601 -12.80 2.09 13.72
C ASP A 601 -11.46 2.83 13.64
N PRO A 602 -10.87 2.95 12.44
CA PRO A 602 -9.54 3.50 12.30
C PRO A 602 -9.44 4.90 12.89
N TRP A 603 -8.24 5.26 13.32
CA TRP A 603 -7.89 6.52 14.01
C TRP A 603 -8.42 6.68 15.44
N ASN A 604 -9.49 5.99 15.81
CA ASN A 604 -10.08 6.05 17.15
C ASN A 604 -9.73 4.80 17.97
N GLU A 605 -9.73 3.62 17.34
CA GLU A 605 -9.36 2.34 17.94
C GLU A 605 -8.09 1.78 17.28
N MET A 606 -6.95 2.30 17.71
CA MET A 606 -5.62 1.93 17.25
C MET A 606 -5.15 0.60 17.87
N ASN A 607 -4.03 0.07 17.37
CA ASN A 607 -3.45 -1.21 17.80
C ASN A 607 -4.45 -2.36 17.67
N ALA A 608 -4.94 -2.59 16.45
CA ALA A 608 -5.69 -3.80 16.15
C ALA A 608 -4.82 -5.05 16.29
N TYR A 609 -3.52 -4.94 15.96
CA TYR A 609 -2.54 -5.97 16.29
C TYR A 609 -2.52 -6.26 17.79
N ASN A 610 -2.69 -7.54 18.15
CA ASN A 610 -2.72 -7.99 19.54
C ASN A 610 -1.94 -9.29 19.77
N ILE A 611 -1.04 -9.68 18.86
CA ILE A 611 -0.18 -10.85 19.09
C ILE A 611 0.81 -10.53 20.22
N HIS A 612 1.52 -9.40 20.12
CA HIS A 612 2.46 -8.89 21.12
C HIS A 612 2.02 -7.53 21.67
N ASP A 613 2.59 -7.15 22.82
CA ASP A 613 2.45 -5.79 23.38
C ASP A 613 3.34 -4.80 22.63
N THR A 614 2.75 -4.09 21.66
CA THR A 614 3.47 -3.16 20.79
C THR A 614 3.93 -1.90 21.50
N SER A 615 3.40 -1.60 22.70
CA SER A 615 3.94 -0.49 23.52
C SER A 615 5.38 -0.77 24.01
N LYS A 616 5.80 -2.03 23.97
CA LYS A 616 7.17 -2.45 24.32
C LYS A 616 8.09 -2.59 23.12
N TRP A 617 7.60 -2.35 21.91
CA TRP A 617 8.41 -2.53 20.71
C TRP A 617 9.51 -1.47 20.61
N LYS A 618 10.69 -1.89 20.18
CA LYS A 618 11.90 -1.07 20.19
C LYS A 618 12.14 -0.31 18.89
N ASP A 619 11.38 -0.60 17.84
CA ASP A 619 11.56 -0.03 16.50
C ASP A 619 10.51 1.03 16.14
N LEU A 620 9.25 0.91 16.59
CA LEU A 620 8.15 1.82 16.21
C LEU A 620 8.46 3.30 16.48
N ASN A 621 8.91 3.64 17.70
CA ASN A 621 9.24 5.02 18.07
C ASN A 621 10.43 5.57 17.26
N PRO A 622 11.59 4.88 17.16
CA PRO A 622 12.67 5.30 16.27
C PRO A 622 12.23 5.46 14.81
N LYS A 623 11.45 4.51 14.26
CA LYS A 623 10.92 4.59 12.90
C LYS A 623 10.03 5.81 12.68
N PHE A 624 9.22 6.20 13.67
CA PHE A 624 8.39 7.40 13.59
C PHE A 624 9.23 8.66 13.49
N VAL A 625 10.23 8.80 14.35
CA VAL A 625 11.12 9.96 14.34
C VAL A 625 11.91 10.05 13.03
N LEU A 626 12.37 8.91 12.51
CA LEU A 626 13.11 8.85 11.26
C LEU A 626 12.27 9.21 10.03
N GLN A 627 11.04 8.69 9.94
CA GLN A 627 10.12 9.03 8.86
C GLN A 627 9.73 10.51 8.91
N VAL A 628 9.32 11.00 10.08
CA VAL A 628 8.97 12.41 10.28
C VAL A 628 10.12 13.34 9.89
N TYR A 629 11.35 13.02 10.30
CA TYR A 629 12.50 13.85 9.94
C TYR A 629 12.80 13.80 8.44
N ARG A 630 12.79 12.61 7.81
CA ARG A 630 12.98 12.46 6.37
C ARG A 630 11.99 13.33 5.61
N ASP A 631 10.72 13.26 5.97
CA ASP A 631 9.64 13.96 5.27
C ASP A 631 9.75 15.48 5.48
N PHE A 632 10.07 15.91 6.71
CA PHE A 632 10.34 17.30 7.04
C PHE A 632 11.53 17.86 6.26
N ALA A 633 12.65 17.13 6.21
CA ALA A 633 13.86 17.53 5.49
C ALA A 633 13.65 17.55 3.97
N ALA A 634 12.91 16.57 3.43
CA ALA A 634 12.61 16.48 2.01
C ALA A 634 11.70 17.61 1.50
N THR A 635 10.69 17.98 2.30
CA THR A 635 9.67 18.94 1.90
C THR A 635 9.99 20.37 2.34
N GLY A 636 10.79 20.55 3.39
CA GLY A 636 11.04 21.84 4.03
C GLY A 636 9.80 22.45 4.69
N ASP A 637 8.75 21.66 4.93
CA ASP A 637 7.48 22.14 5.47
C ASP A 637 7.58 22.41 6.98
N MET A 638 7.87 23.66 7.33
CA MET A 638 7.92 24.13 8.73
C MET A 638 6.60 23.96 9.47
N SER A 639 5.45 24.06 8.80
CA SER A 639 4.15 23.88 9.45
C SER A 639 3.97 22.43 9.88
N PHE A 640 4.32 21.48 8.99
CA PHE A 640 4.36 20.06 9.31
C PHE A 640 5.30 19.78 10.47
N GLY A 641 6.53 20.33 10.43
CA GLY A 641 7.51 20.18 11.51
C GLY A 641 6.97 20.62 12.86
N VAL A 642 6.29 21.77 12.93
CA VAL A 642 5.66 22.28 14.16
C VAL A 642 4.52 21.37 14.63
N ASP A 643 3.66 20.90 13.73
CA ASP A 643 2.51 20.06 14.06
C ASP A 643 2.91 18.75 14.75
N VAL A 644 3.99 18.12 14.28
CA VAL A 644 4.41 16.77 14.72
C VAL A 644 5.47 16.78 15.82
N TRP A 645 6.14 17.91 16.05
CA TRP A 645 7.25 18.02 17.02
C TRP A 645 6.91 17.53 18.43
N PRO A 646 5.75 17.85 19.03
CA PRO A 646 5.41 17.36 20.37
C PRO A 646 5.34 15.82 20.43
N ALA A 647 4.89 15.18 19.35
CA ALA A 647 4.84 13.71 19.27
C ALA A 647 6.24 13.12 19.12
N VAL A 648 7.12 13.74 18.32
CA VAL A 648 8.53 13.32 18.18
C VAL A 648 9.23 13.32 19.54
N ARG A 649 9.06 14.39 20.31
CA ARG A 649 9.60 14.49 21.67
C ARG A 649 9.05 13.41 22.60
N ALA A 650 7.73 13.26 22.65
CA ALA A 650 7.09 12.25 23.48
C ALA A 650 7.54 10.82 23.11
N ALA A 651 7.74 10.54 21.83
CA ALA A 651 8.22 9.24 21.36
C ALA A 651 9.66 8.97 21.80
N MET A 652 10.55 9.95 21.69
CA MET A 652 11.95 9.82 22.12
C MET A 652 12.10 9.71 23.63
N GLU A 653 11.37 10.54 24.40
CA GLU A 653 11.34 10.50 25.87
C GLU A 653 10.78 9.16 26.36
N TYR A 654 9.75 8.61 25.68
CA TYR A 654 9.20 7.29 26.01
C TYR A 654 10.23 6.16 25.88
N MET A 655 11.14 6.24 24.91
CA MET A 655 12.15 5.19 24.68
C MET A 655 13.21 5.12 25.79
N GLU A 656 13.38 6.17 26.59
CA GLU A 656 14.38 6.22 27.67
C GLU A 656 14.20 5.09 28.70
N GLN A 657 12.98 4.62 28.90
CA GLN A 657 12.70 3.51 29.84
C GLN A 657 13.36 2.18 29.44
N PHE A 658 13.81 2.06 28.20
CA PHE A 658 14.43 0.85 27.66
C PHE A 658 15.96 0.90 27.67
N ASP A 659 16.57 1.98 28.17
CA ASP A 659 18.00 2.08 28.48
C ASP A 659 18.21 1.71 29.96
N ARG A 660 18.44 0.43 30.24
CA ARG A 660 18.43 -0.11 31.61
C ARG A 660 19.79 -0.13 32.25
N ASP A 661 20.85 -0.25 31.45
CA ASP A 661 22.23 -0.19 31.93
C ASP A 661 22.82 1.23 31.88
N ASN A 662 22.04 2.20 31.39
CA ASN A 662 22.43 3.60 31.26
C ASN A 662 23.73 3.71 30.47
N ASP A 663 23.84 3.03 29.33
CA ASP A 663 24.89 3.22 28.33
C ASP A 663 24.43 4.11 27.15
N GLY A 664 23.16 4.49 27.15
CA GLY A 664 22.54 5.32 26.11
C GLY A 664 21.85 4.53 25.00
N LEU A 665 21.90 3.20 25.00
CA LEU A 665 21.21 2.31 24.06
C LEU A 665 19.92 1.76 24.65
N ILE A 666 19.07 1.22 23.78
CA ILE A 666 17.83 0.55 24.17
C ILE A 666 18.01 -0.96 24.08
N GLU A 667 17.53 -1.71 25.08
CA GLU A 667 17.63 -3.17 25.09
C GLU A 667 16.32 -3.87 24.71
N ASN A 668 16.40 -4.81 23.77
CA ASN A 668 15.36 -5.79 23.48
C ASN A 668 15.20 -6.82 24.61
N ASP A 669 13.98 -7.29 24.78
CA ASP A 669 13.52 -7.97 26.01
C ASP A 669 13.58 -9.51 26.00
N GLY A 670 14.19 -10.14 24.99
CA GLY A 670 14.18 -11.60 24.86
C GLY A 670 12.83 -12.17 24.41
N PHE A 671 11.99 -11.34 23.78
CA PHE A 671 10.83 -11.74 22.98
C PHE A 671 10.79 -10.91 21.69
N PRO A 672 9.96 -11.25 20.69
CA PRO A 672 9.82 -10.45 19.49
C PRO A 672 9.16 -9.10 19.79
N ASP A 673 9.97 -8.06 19.95
CA ASP A 673 9.58 -6.70 20.30
C ASP A 673 9.94 -5.68 19.20
N GLN A 674 9.75 -6.08 17.94
CA GLN A 674 9.98 -5.28 16.73
C GLN A 674 9.33 -5.97 15.50
N THR A 675 9.39 -5.34 14.31
CA THR A 675 8.74 -5.80 13.05
C THR A 675 8.95 -7.28 12.68
N TYR A 676 10.11 -7.87 12.99
CA TYR A 676 10.35 -9.30 12.95
C TYR A 676 9.68 -9.98 14.16
N ASP A 677 8.36 -9.95 14.19
CA ASP A 677 7.48 -10.30 15.31
C ASP A 677 7.46 -11.80 15.69
N ALA A 678 8.26 -12.64 15.04
CA ALA A 678 8.53 -14.01 15.43
C ALA A 678 10.04 -14.28 15.67
N TRP A 679 10.92 -13.31 15.39
CA TRP A 679 12.37 -13.43 15.59
C TRP A 679 12.81 -12.76 16.89
N THR A 680 13.16 -13.59 17.87
CA THR A 680 13.56 -13.11 19.20
C THR A 680 14.91 -12.41 19.18
N VAL A 681 15.02 -11.35 19.99
CA VAL A 681 16.21 -10.51 20.15
C VAL A 681 16.52 -10.35 21.64
N HIS A 682 17.79 -10.39 22.03
CA HIS A 682 18.23 -10.20 23.43
C HIS A 682 19.24 -9.07 23.58
N GLY A 683 18.99 -8.12 24.48
CA GLY A 683 19.90 -7.01 24.74
C GLY A 683 19.91 -6.01 23.59
N VAL A 684 21.06 -5.44 23.26
CA VAL A 684 21.18 -4.49 22.15
C VAL A 684 21.19 -5.27 20.84
N SER A 685 20.37 -4.86 19.86
CA SER A 685 20.41 -5.42 18.51
C SER A 685 20.98 -4.48 17.48
N ALA A 686 21.54 -5.04 16.40
CA ALA A 686 21.99 -4.23 15.28
C ALA A 686 20.83 -3.44 14.68
N TYR A 687 19.67 -4.07 14.49
CA TYR A 687 18.49 -3.41 13.93
C TYR A 687 17.97 -2.25 14.80
N CYS A 688 17.48 -2.54 16.01
CA CYS A 688 16.86 -1.51 16.86
C CYS A 688 17.87 -0.49 17.38
N GLY A 689 19.11 -0.92 17.69
CA GLY A 689 20.18 -0.01 18.10
C GLY A 689 20.59 0.95 16.98
N CYS A 690 20.71 0.47 15.73
CA CYS A 690 21.01 1.32 14.58
C CYS A 690 19.89 2.34 14.33
N LEU A 691 18.62 1.91 14.41
CA LEU A 691 17.46 2.81 14.33
C LEU A 691 17.46 3.85 15.45
N TRP A 692 17.79 3.47 16.68
CA TRP A 692 17.86 4.38 17.83
C TRP A 692 18.95 5.46 17.67
N LEU A 693 20.16 5.07 17.24
CA LEU A 693 21.24 6.03 16.95
C LEU A 693 20.83 7.02 15.86
N ALA A 694 20.17 6.52 14.80
CA ALA A 694 19.64 7.35 13.73
C ALA A 694 18.58 8.33 14.25
N ALA A 695 17.64 7.86 15.06
CA ALA A 695 16.54 8.66 15.61
C ALA A 695 17.04 9.77 16.55
N LEU A 696 18.05 9.49 17.38
CA LEU A 696 18.70 10.52 18.21
C LEU A 696 19.30 11.64 17.35
N GLN A 697 20.00 11.29 16.28
CA GLN A 697 20.58 12.28 15.36
C GLN A 697 19.49 13.07 14.60
N ALA A 698 18.46 12.40 14.12
CA ALA A 698 17.33 13.01 13.41
C ALA A 698 16.54 13.98 14.32
N ALA A 699 16.20 13.56 15.54
CA ALA A 699 15.50 14.39 16.51
C ALA A 699 16.33 15.61 16.92
N ALA A 700 17.64 15.45 17.11
CA ALA A 700 18.53 16.58 17.40
C ALA A 700 18.57 17.59 16.23
N ALA A 701 18.66 17.09 15.00
CA ALA A 701 18.66 17.91 13.80
C ALA A 701 17.35 18.70 13.64
N MET A 702 16.22 18.04 13.88
CA MET A 702 14.89 18.65 13.84
C MET A 702 14.72 19.70 14.95
N ALA A 703 15.15 19.38 16.17
CA ALA A 703 15.08 20.27 17.33
C ALA A 703 15.81 21.60 17.08
N VAL A 704 17.00 21.55 16.48
CA VAL A 704 17.78 22.76 16.12
C VAL A 704 16.99 23.64 15.16
N GLN A 705 16.36 23.06 14.13
CA GLN A 705 15.59 23.80 13.14
C GLN A 705 14.31 24.41 13.72
N LEU A 706 13.69 23.73 14.68
CA LEU A 706 12.48 24.19 15.38
C LEU A 706 12.77 25.08 16.61
N GLY A 707 14.04 25.28 16.95
CA GLY A 707 14.46 26.15 18.07
C GLY A 707 14.46 25.49 19.46
N ASP A 708 14.24 24.18 19.58
CA ASP A 708 14.27 23.44 20.85
C ASP A 708 15.72 23.01 21.21
N LYS A 709 16.53 23.99 21.59
CA LYS A 709 17.97 23.77 21.87
C LYS A 709 18.23 22.78 23.00
N ALA A 710 17.40 22.77 24.04
CA ALA A 710 17.56 21.88 25.18
C ALA A 710 17.35 20.42 24.78
N PHE A 711 16.32 20.15 23.97
CA PHE A 711 16.08 18.80 23.45
C PHE A 711 17.19 18.36 22.49
N ALA A 712 17.69 19.27 21.65
CA ALA A 712 18.84 18.99 20.78
C ALA A 712 20.08 18.56 21.57
N GLU A 713 20.39 19.25 22.67
CA GLU A 713 21.49 18.92 23.58
C GLU A 713 21.31 17.56 24.26
N TRP A 714 20.09 17.23 24.70
CA TRP A 714 19.75 15.94 25.28
C TRP A 714 19.97 14.79 24.30
N CYS A 715 19.45 14.91 23.07
CA CYS A 715 19.66 13.91 22.01
C CYS A 715 21.14 13.73 21.69
N LYS A 716 21.90 14.84 21.56
CA LYS A 716 23.35 14.79 21.30
C LYS A 716 24.12 14.09 22.41
N THR A 717 23.80 14.39 23.66
CA THR A 717 24.48 13.79 24.82
C THR A 717 24.27 12.28 24.84
N LYS A 718 23.04 11.81 24.59
CA LYS A 718 22.74 10.38 24.48
C LYS A 718 23.45 9.74 23.29
N TYR A 719 23.40 10.36 22.12
CA TYR A 719 24.06 9.85 20.91
C TYR A 719 25.56 9.62 21.09
N LEU A 720 26.26 10.57 21.70
CA LEU A 720 27.71 10.49 21.95
C LEU A 720 28.09 9.35 22.91
N LYS A 721 27.17 8.93 23.78
CA LYS A 721 27.33 7.81 24.70
C LYS A 721 26.98 6.47 24.04
N ALA A 722 25.85 6.45 23.34
CA ALA A 722 25.26 5.27 22.74
C ALA A 722 26.09 4.71 21.57
N LYS A 723 26.63 5.57 20.71
CA LYS A 723 27.35 5.12 19.50
C LYS A 723 28.59 4.28 19.83
N PRO A 724 29.51 4.70 20.71
CA PRO A 724 30.64 3.87 21.12
C PRO A 724 30.21 2.53 21.74
N ALA A 725 29.19 2.54 22.61
CA ALA A 725 28.67 1.32 23.23
C ALA A 725 28.09 0.34 22.19
N PHE A 726 27.43 0.86 21.15
CA PHE A 726 26.86 0.04 20.08
C PHE A 726 27.97 -0.68 19.30
N GLU A 727 29.01 0.06 18.94
CA GLU A 727 30.17 -0.51 18.24
C GLU A 727 30.90 -1.53 19.11
N GLU A 728 31.12 -1.25 20.40
CA GLU A 728 31.76 -2.18 21.33
C GLU A 728 30.97 -3.48 21.49
N LYS A 729 29.64 -3.40 21.63
CA LYS A 729 28.77 -4.56 21.87
C LYS A 729 28.58 -5.42 20.61
N LEU A 730 28.55 -4.83 19.41
CA LEU A 730 28.06 -5.52 18.20
C LEU A 730 29.06 -5.64 17.05
N TRP A 731 30.03 -4.74 16.91
CA TRP A 731 30.98 -4.81 15.80
C TRP A 731 31.97 -5.95 16.02
N ASN A 732 31.93 -6.96 15.15
CA ASN A 732 32.78 -8.15 15.28
C ASN A 732 34.05 -8.13 14.42
N GLY A 733 34.36 -6.98 13.80
CA GLY A 733 35.47 -6.82 12.87
C GLY A 733 35.11 -6.99 11.39
N SER A 734 33.90 -7.47 11.06
CA SER A 734 33.43 -7.63 9.67
C SER A 734 32.00 -7.13 9.45
N TYR A 735 31.10 -7.33 10.41
CA TYR A 735 29.71 -6.90 10.36
C TYR A 735 29.20 -6.70 11.80
N PHE A 736 27.97 -6.20 11.95
CA PHE A 736 27.35 -6.09 13.27
C PHE A 736 26.61 -7.39 13.60
N ASN A 737 26.91 -7.97 14.76
CA ASN A 737 26.19 -9.13 15.28
C ASN A 737 24.69 -8.82 15.38
N TYR A 738 23.84 -9.82 15.14
CA TYR A 738 22.38 -9.69 15.22
C TYR A 738 21.93 -9.06 16.54
N ASP A 739 22.44 -9.59 17.66
CA ASP A 739 22.23 -9.02 18.99
C ASP A 739 23.44 -9.24 19.92
N SER A 740 23.43 -8.56 21.07
CA SER A 740 24.45 -8.67 22.11
C SER A 740 24.21 -9.87 23.04
N GLY A 741 23.30 -10.77 22.68
CA GLY A 741 22.97 -11.96 23.43
C GLY A 741 24.05 -13.05 23.31
N SER A 742 23.75 -14.19 23.93
CA SER A 742 24.61 -15.39 23.88
C SER A 742 23.94 -16.56 23.16
N SER A 743 22.86 -16.32 22.41
CA SER A 743 22.14 -17.38 21.72
C SER A 743 22.90 -17.85 20.48
N SER A 744 22.48 -18.98 19.89
CA SER A 744 23.07 -19.51 18.66
C SER A 744 22.93 -18.56 17.46
N ASN A 745 21.92 -17.68 17.47
CA ASN A 745 21.66 -16.72 16.41
C ASN A 745 22.21 -15.31 16.69
N SER A 746 22.78 -15.03 17.88
CA SER A 746 23.35 -13.71 18.20
C SER A 746 24.43 -13.26 17.20
N LYS A 747 25.13 -14.21 16.56
CA LYS A 747 26.14 -13.92 15.54
C LYS A 747 25.62 -13.99 14.09
N SER A 748 24.32 -14.20 13.88
CA SER A 748 23.74 -14.23 12.56
C SER A 748 23.93 -12.89 11.85
N ILE A 749 24.12 -12.96 10.53
CA ILE A 749 24.21 -11.81 9.64
C ILE A 749 22.76 -11.46 9.28
N GLN A 750 22.24 -10.38 9.86
CA GLN A 750 20.93 -9.88 9.51
C GLN A 750 21.02 -9.00 8.26
N ALA A 751 20.13 -9.20 7.29
CA ALA A 751 20.08 -8.39 6.08
C ALA A 751 19.85 -6.90 6.41
N ASP A 752 18.98 -6.61 7.37
CA ASP A 752 18.55 -5.26 7.73
C ASP A 752 19.36 -4.59 8.85
N GLN A 753 20.57 -5.10 9.16
CA GLN A 753 21.38 -4.64 10.30
C GLN A 753 21.77 -3.14 10.22
N LEU A 754 21.60 -2.50 9.06
CA LEU A 754 21.94 -1.09 8.79
C LEU A 754 20.71 -0.22 8.49
N ALA A 755 19.50 -0.60 8.92
CA ALA A 755 18.27 0.17 8.66
C ALA A 755 18.32 1.64 9.11
N GLY A 756 18.96 1.95 10.24
CA GLY A 756 19.17 3.33 10.68
C GLY A 756 20.15 4.11 9.80
N GLN A 757 21.23 3.45 9.33
CA GLN A 757 22.19 4.03 8.40
C GLN A 757 21.53 4.34 7.05
N TRP A 758 20.64 3.47 6.57
CA TRP A 758 19.82 3.72 5.37
C TRP A 758 19.03 5.03 5.49
N TYR A 759 18.32 5.21 6.62
CA TYR A 759 17.47 6.38 6.82
C TYR A 759 18.25 7.68 7.05
N THR A 760 19.39 7.62 7.75
CA THR A 760 20.26 8.81 7.87
C THR A 760 20.75 9.28 6.51
N ALA A 761 21.29 8.37 5.69
CA ALA A 761 21.76 8.68 4.35
C ALA A 761 20.63 9.17 3.43
N SER A 762 19.43 8.60 3.55
CA SER A 762 18.25 9.01 2.77
C SER A 762 17.68 10.38 3.17
N SER A 763 18.06 10.91 4.34
CA SER A 763 17.52 12.15 4.91
C SER A 763 18.54 13.29 4.95
N GLY A 764 19.73 13.10 4.38
CA GLY A 764 20.81 14.09 4.41
C GLY A 764 21.51 14.22 5.77
N LEU A 765 21.33 13.26 6.66
CA LEU A 765 22.05 13.22 7.93
C LEU A 765 23.45 12.62 7.75
N PRO A 766 24.42 12.98 8.60
CA PRO A 766 25.73 12.34 8.63
C PRO A 766 25.65 10.84 8.88
N SER A 767 26.57 10.10 8.27
CA SER A 767 26.72 8.65 8.47
C SER A 767 26.90 8.30 9.95
N LEU A 768 26.23 7.24 10.39
CA LEU A 768 26.34 6.71 11.74
C LEU A 768 27.69 6.05 11.99
N PHE A 769 28.23 5.38 10.98
CA PHE A 769 29.49 4.65 11.06
C PHE A 769 30.47 5.16 10.00
N ASP A 770 31.75 4.81 10.16
CA ASP A 770 32.74 5.06 9.13
C ASP A 770 32.50 4.20 7.87
N ASP A 771 33.02 4.67 6.74
CA ASP A 771 32.83 4.02 5.44
C ASP A 771 33.36 2.58 5.42
N VAL A 772 34.38 2.26 6.23
CA VAL A 772 34.95 0.91 6.29
C VAL A 772 33.94 -0.06 6.90
N LYS A 773 33.31 0.29 8.01
CA LYS A 773 32.27 -0.54 8.66
C LYS A 773 31.04 -0.69 7.77
N ILE A 774 30.57 0.41 7.16
CA ILE A 774 29.40 0.38 6.25
C ILE A 774 29.67 -0.55 5.07
N ASN A 775 30.78 -0.35 4.36
CA ASN A 775 31.11 -1.16 3.20
C ASN A 775 31.35 -2.63 3.56
N SER A 776 32.04 -2.90 4.67
CA SER A 776 32.29 -4.27 5.13
C SER A 776 30.99 -5.01 5.48
N ALA A 777 30.07 -4.37 6.21
CA ALA A 777 28.79 -4.98 6.57
C ALA A 777 27.90 -5.22 5.34
N LEU A 778 27.79 -4.24 4.43
CA LEU A 778 27.01 -4.39 3.18
C LEU A 778 27.61 -5.45 2.26
N GLN A 779 28.94 -5.49 2.12
CA GLN A 779 29.61 -6.55 1.36
C GLN A 779 29.35 -7.92 1.99
N LYS A 780 29.35 -8.01 3.33
CA LYS A 780 29.03 -9.25 4.03
C LYS A 780 27.61 -9.72 3.75
N ILE A 781 26.62 -8.81 3.82
CA ILE A 781 25.21 -9.10 3.47
C ILE A 781 25.12 -9.58 2.02
N TYR A 782 25.77 -8.90 1.08
CA TYR A 782 25.78 -9.31 -0.32
C TYR A 782 26.38 -10.71 -0.51
N ASP A 783 27.58 -10.95 0.00
CA ASP A 783 28.30 -12.22 -0.18
C ASP A 783 27.59 -13.40 0.49
N PHE A 784 26.84 -13.17 1.57
CA PHE A 784 26.17 -14.21 2.35
C PHE A 784 24.68 -14.25 2.05
N ASN A 785 23.92 -13.27 2.55
CA ASN A 785 22.46 -13.26 2.51
C ASN A 785 21.89 -13.24 1.08
N VAL A 786 22.65 -12.74 0.10
CA VAL A 786 22.25 -12.68 -1.31
C VAL A 786 22.93 -13.77 -2.12
N MET A 787 24.26 -13.77 -2.22
CA MET A 787 24.96 -14.64 -3.17
C MET A 787 24.93 -16.13 -2.79
N LYS A 788 24.85 -16.48 -1.51
CA LYS A 788 24.67 -17.88 -1.09
C LYS A 788 23.23 -18.37 -1.22
N VAL A 789 22.29 -17.46 -1.51
CA VAL A 789 20.87 -17.74 -1.74
C VAL A 789 20.64 -17.90 -3.23
N LYS A 790 20.75 -19.15 -3.72
CA LYS A 790 20.58 -19.53 -5.14
C LYS A 790 21.37 -18.63 -6.12
N GLY A 791 22.57 -18.19 -5.72
CA GLY A 791 23.40 -17.31 -6.55
C GLY A 791 22.85 -15.87 -6.71
N GLY A 792 22.10 -15.36 -5.73
CA GLY A 792 21.50 -14.01 -5.76
C GLY A 792 20.17 -13.92 -6.51
N ARG A 793 19.61 -15.04 -6.98
CA ARG A 793 18.41 -15.06 -7.83
C ARG A 793 17.07 -14.94 -7.08
N MET A 794 17.07 -14.71 -5.77
CA MET A 794 15.84 -14.67 -4.96
C MET A 794 15.70 -13.47 -4.02
N GLY A 795 16.71 -12.60 -3.92
CA GLY A 795 16.79 -11.51 -2.95
C GLY A 795 17.67 -11.83 -1.74
N ALA A 796 17.55 -11.07 -0.66
CA ALA A 796 18.35 -11.23 0.55
C ALA A 796 17.57 -12.02 1.63
N VAL A 797 18.06 -13.19 2.04
CA VAL A 797 17.47 -13.90 3.19
C VAL A 797 17.72 -13.11 4.48
N ASN A 798 16.72 -13.03 5.35
CA ASN A 798 16.76 -12.20 6.55
C ASN A 798 17.94 -12.53 7.47
N GLY A 799 18.18 -13.81 7.75
CA GLY A 799 19.25 -14.28 8.63
C GLY A 799 20.13 -15.35 7.99
N MET A 800 21.44 -15.16 8.09
CA MET A 800 22.42 -16.18 7.70
C MET A 800 23.51 -16.33 8.75
N HIS A 801 23.81 -17.57 9.13
CA HIS A 801 24.92 -17.84 10.03
C HIS A 801 26.28 -17.54 9.36
N PRO A 802 27.34 -17.27 10.15
CA PRO A 802 28.67 -16.93 9.60
C PRO A 802 29.34 -18.08 8.84
N ASN A 803 28.85 -19.31 9.03
CA ASN A 803 29.25 -20.49 8.27
C ASN A 803 28.58 -20.58 6.88
N GLY A 804 27.67 -19.66 6.54
CA GLY A 804 26.95 -19.61 5.28
C GLY A 804 25.66 -20.45 5.22
N ARG A 805 25.20 -21.03 6.34
CA ARG A 805 23.88 -21.67 6.41
C ARG A 805 22.81 -20.63 6.75
N VAL A 806 21.64 -20.77 6.15
CA VAL A 806 20.46 -19.95 6.51
C VAL A 806 20.14 -20.13 7.99
N ASP A 807 19.80 -19.03 8.65
CA ASP A 807 19.31 -19.07 10.03
C ASP A 807 17.89 -19.63 10.03
N GLU A 808 17.67 -20.73 10.76
CA GLU A 808 16.37 -21.39 10.90
C GLU A 808 15.87 -21.34 12.36
N SER A 809 16.32 -20.34 13.13
CA SER A 809 15.90 -20.15 14.53
C SER A 809 14.40 -19.85 14.66
N CYS A 810 13.85 -19.14 13.66
CA CYS A 810 12.41 -18.92 13.47
C CYS A 810 12.03 -18.84 11.98
N MET A 811 10.73 -18.80 11.71
CA MET A 811 10.22 -18.73 10.33
C MET A 811 10.70 -17.50 9.58
N GLN A 812 10.77 -16.34 10.23
CA GLN A 812 11.17 -15.08 9.58
C GLN A 812 12.66 -15.04 9.26
N SER A 813 13.51 -15.68 10.09
CA SER A 813 14.96 -15.70 9.87
C SER A 813 15.37 -16.37 8.55
N ARG A 814 14.58 -17.33 8.06
CA ARG A 814 14.81 -18.03 6.78
C ARG A 814 14.01 -17.48 5.60
N GLU A 815 13.20 -16.45 5.82
CA GLU A 815 12.44 -15.79 4.75
C GLU A 815 13.32 -14.77 4.04
N ILE A 816 12.96 -14.51 2.79
CA ILE A 816 13.41 -13.35 2.02
C ILE A 816 12.25 -12.38 2.03
N TRP A 817 12.40 -11.27 2.74
CA TRP A 817 11.42 -10.19 2.69
C TRP A 817 11.71 -9.30 1.49
N THR A 818 10.71 -9.13 0.64
CA THR A 818 10.82 -8.41 -0.62
C THR A 818 11.19 -6.96 -0.36
N GLY A 819 10.48 -6.31 0.57
CA GLY A 819 10.72 -4.90 0.90
C GLY A 819 12.03 -4.66 1.65
N VAL A 820 12.47 -5.58 2.50
CA VAL A 820 13.79 -5.49 3.14
C VAL A 820 14.90 -5.61 2.10
N THR A 821 14.73 -6.50 1.11
CA THR A 821 15.72 -6.66 0.03
C THR A 821 15.88 -5.35 -0.76
N TYR A 822 14.78 -4.66 -1.09
CA TYR A 822 14.86 -3.36 -1.75
C TYR A 822 15.46 -2.27 -0.85
N ALA A 823 15.17 -2.25 0.44
CA ALA A 823 15.80 -1.32 1.39
C ALA A 823 17.32 -1.56 1.53
N VAL A 824 17.76 -2.82 1.57
CA VAL A 824 19.18 -3.18 1.54
C VAL A 824 19.83 -2.70 0.25
N ALA A 825 19.18 -2.89 -0.90
CA ALA A 825 19.67 -2.39 -2.17
C ALA A 825 19.76 -0.85 -2.20
N ALA A 826 18.76 -0.14 -1.66
CA ALA A 826 18.80 1.32 -1.52
C ALA A 826 19.99 1.78 -0.65
N THR A 827 20.26 1.06 0.44
CA THR A 827 21.42 1.31 1.31
C THR A 827 22.74 1.09 0.57
N MET A 828 22.82 0.06 -0.27
CA MET A 828 23.99 -0.20 -1.13
C MET A 828 24.20 0.92 -2.15
N ILE A 829 23.14 1.47 -2.78
CA ILE A 829 23.25 2.62 -3.69
C ILE A 829 23.82 3.83 -2.95
N LEU A 830 23.28 4.15 -1.77
CA LEU A 830 23.75 5.27 -0.94
C LEU A 830 25.21 5.11 -0.46
N ALA A 831 25.71 3.87 -0.38
CA ALA A 831 27.10 3.56 -0.06
C ALA A 831 28.02 3.46 -1.30
N GLY A 832 27.53 3.75 -2.51
CA GLY A 832 28.31 3.66 -3.75
C GLY A 832 28.50 2.24 -4.30
N LYS A 833 27.69 1.28 -3.87
CA LYS A 833 27.71 -0.15 -4.27
C LYS A 833 26.55 -0.48 -5.23
N GLU A 834 26.36 0.34 -6.26
CA GLU A 834 25.22 0.23 -7.19
C GLU A 834 25.12 -1.15 -7.87
N LYS A 835 26.26 -1.74 -8.23
CA LYS A 835 26.29 -3.06 -8.89
C LYS A 835 25.70 -4.14 -7.98
N GLU A 836 26.13 -4.17 -6.71
CA GLU A 836 25.61 -5.11 -5.71
C GLU A 836 24.13 -4.81 -5.41
N ALA A 837 23.76 -3.53 -5.33
CA ALA A 837 22.38 -3.10 -5.10
C ALA A 837 21.42 -3.67 -6.16
N PHE A 838 21.72 -3.43 -7.44
CA PHE A 838 20.88 -3.92 -8.52
C PHE A 838 20.89 -5.45 -8.60
N ALA A 839 22.02 -6.11 -8.34
CA ALA A 839 22.06 -7.57 -8.30
C ALA A 839 21.21 -8.16 -7.16
N THR A 840 21.17 -7.50 -5.99
CA THR A 840 20.33 -7.89 -4.85
C THR A 840 18.84 -7.72 -5.17
N ALA A 841 18.45 -6.57 -5.71
CA ALA A 841 17.06 -6.28 -6.05
C ALA A 841 16.56 -7.10 -7.26
N GLU A 842 17.42 -7.39 -8.23
CA GLU A 842 17.09 -8.24 -9.39
C GLU A 842 16.66 -9.65 -8.95
N GLY A 843 17.13 -10.14 -7.81
CA GLY A 843 16.66 -11.40 -7.24
C GLY A 843 15.15 -11.42 -6.96
N ILE A 844 14.56 -10.29 -6.56
CA ILE A 844 13.10 -10.14 -6.37
C ILE A 844 12.40 -10.17 -7.72
N PHE A 845 12.94 -9.49 -8.73
CA PHE A 845 12.40 -9.55 -10.10
C PHE A 845 12.46 -10.98 -10.66
N VAL A 846 13.60 -11.66 -10.57
CA VAL A 846 13.79 -13.01 -11.12
C VAL A 846 12.84 -14.00 -10.44
N ALA A 847 12.76 -13.99 -9.10
CA ALA A 847 11.89 -14.92 -8.39
C ALA A 847 10.40 -14.56 -8.49
N GLY A 848 10.03 -13.28 -8.47
CA GLY A 848 8.63 -12.84 -8.40
C GLY A 848 7.98 -12.48 -9.73
N TRP A 849 8.68 -11.73 -10.58
CA TRP A 849 8.13 -11.03 -11.74
C TRP A 849 8.50 -11.65 -13.09
N SER A 850 9.62 -12.38 -13.17
CA SER A 850 10.07 -13.00 -14.42
C SER A 850 9.20 -14.18 -14.85
N GLU A 851 9.27 -14.56 -16.13
CA GLU A 851 8.51 -15.71 -16.67
C GLU A 851 8.93 -17.06 -16.04
N GLU A 852 10.21 -17.19 -15.64
CA GLU A 852 10.74 -18.36 -14.95
C GLU A 852 10.46 -18.37 -13.44
N GLY A 853 9.89 -17.27 -12.91
CA GLY A 853 9.63 -17.07 -11.49
C GLY A 853 8.38 -17.79 -10.97
N TYR A 854 8.03 -17.49 -9.72
CA TYR A 854 6.89 -18.06 -9.01
C TYR A 854 5.56 -17.39 -9.37
N GLY A 855 5.59 -16.20 -9.99
CA GLY A 855 4.40 -15.53 -10.53
C GLY A 855 3.66 -14.62 -9.54
N TYR A 856 4.41 -13.75 -8.87
CA TYR A 856 3.90 -12.79 -7.89
C TYR A 856 3.61 -11.39 -8.43
N GLY A 857 3.77 -11.15 -9.75
CA GLY A 857 3.45 -9.85 -10.33
C GLY A 857 2.01 -9.40 -10.00
N PHE A 858 1.87 -8.16 -9.53
CA PHE A 858 0.62 -7.56 -9.03
C PHE A 858 0.01 -8.25 -7.79
N GLN A 859 0.81 -9.03 -7.09
CA GLN A 859 0.46 -9.66 -5.81
C GLN A 859 1.72 -9.93 -4.97
N THR A 860 2.72 -9.04 -5.07
CA THR A 860 4.02 -9.19 -4.41
C THR A 860 3.82 -9.43 -2.91
N PRO A 861 4.34 -10.53 -2.35
CA PRO A 861 4.14 -10.85 -0.96
C PRO A 861 5.10 -10.09 -0.03
N GLU A 862 4.84 -10.16 1.28
CA GLU A 862 5.81 -9.74 2.30
C GLU A 862 7.15 -10.45 2.10
N GLY A 863 7.08 -11.77 1.92
CA GLY A 863 8.26 -12.56 1.66
C GLY A 863 7.99 -13.98 1.23
N TRP A 864 9.06 -14.70 0.96
CA TRP A 864 9.03 -16.12 0.59
C TRP A 864 10.20 -16.90 1.16
N THR A 865 10.06 -18.22 1.24
CA THR A 865 11.17 -19.13 1.57
C THR A 865 12.06 -19.41 0.35
N MET A 866 13.16 -20.12 0.58
CA MET A 866 14.11 -20.59 -0.44
C MET A 866 13.51 -21.48 -1.54
N ASP A 867 12.29 -21.99 -1.32
CA ASP A 867 11.54 -22.81 -2.28
C ASP A 867 10.49 -21.98 -3.06
N GLY A 868 10.37 -20.69 -2.76
CA GLY A 868 9.35 -19.80 -3.33
C GLY A 868 7.96 -20.07 -2.79
N HIS A 869 7.85 -20.43 -1.51
CA HIS A 869 6.54 -20.44 -0.84
C HIS A 869 6.33 -19.09 -0.17
N PHE A 870 5.22 -18.42 -0.48
CA PHE A 870 4.97 -17.04 -0.04
C PHE A 870 4.36 -16.97 1.36
N ARG A 871 4.45 -15.79 1.97
CA ARG A 871 3.65 -15.35 3.11
C ARG A 871 3.04 -13.98 2.81
N SER A 872 1.72 -13.84 2.99
CA SER A 872 0.98 -12.59 2.82
C SER A 872 1.10 -11.97 1.44
N LEU A 873 0.17 -12.31 0.53
CA LEU A 873 0.11 -11.68 -0.80
C LEU A 873 -0.41 -10.25 -0.73
N ILE A 874 -0.07 -9.47 -1.77
CA ILE A 874 -0.49 -8.07 -1.94
C ILE A 874 -0.12 -7.30 -0.68
N TYR A 875 1.18 -7.03 -0.56
CA TYR A 875 1.79 -6.51 0.67
C TYR A 875 2.38 -5.12 0.47
N MET A 876 2.39 -4.32 1.55
CA MET A 876 2.81 -2.93 1.53
C MET A 876 4.34 -2.75 1.38
N ARG A 877 5.13 -3.55 2.09
CA ARG A 877 6.60 -3.41 2.18
C ARG A 877 7.35 -3.36 0.84
N PRO A 878 6.98 -4.13 -0.22
CA PRO A 878 7.60 -4.05 -1.55
C PRO A 878 7.68 -2.66 -2.18
N LEU A 879 6.81 -1.71 -1.79
CA LEU A 879 6.89 -0.32 -2.25
C LEU A 879 8.24 0.36 -1.97
N SER A 880 9.04 -0.20 -1.06
CA SER A 880 10.44 0.17 -0.80
C SER A 880 11.38 0.11 -2.00
N ILE A 881 11.00 -0.48 -3.13
CA ILE A 881 11.73 -0.28 -4.40
C ILE A 881 11.86 1.22 -4.76
N TRP A 882 10.90 2.05 -4.33
CA TRP A 882 10.99 3.51 -4.41
C TRP A 882 12.05 4.12 -3.48
N GLY A 883 12.48 3.40 -2.44
CA GLY A 883 13.67 3.77 -1.66
C GLY A 883 14.95 3.66 -2.48
N MET A 884 15.03 2.75 -3.46
CA MET A 884 16.15 2.73 -4.42
C MET A 884 16.07 3.92 -5.37
N GLN A 885 14.88 4.23 -5.89
CA GLN A 885 14.69 5.40 -6.76
C GLN A 885 15.05 6.70 -6.03
N TRP A 886 14.62 6.82 -4.77
CA TRP A 886 15.00 7.92 -3.88
C TRP A 886 16.52 8.05 -3.70
N ALA A 887 17.23 6.94 -3.53
CA ALA A 887 18.68 6.94 -3.42
C ALA A 887 19.38 7.43 -4.70
N LEU A 888 18.80 7.15 -5.87
CA LEU A 888 19.31 7.56 -7.18
C LEU A 888 18.96 9.03 -7.51
N THR A 889 17.78 9.49 -7.10
CA THR A 889 17.25 10.82 -7.46
C THR A 889 16.85 11.63 -6.23
N MET A 890 17.74 11.66 -5.24
CA MET A 890 17.49 12.31 -3.95
C MET A 890 17.08 13.80 -4.13
N PRO A 891 16.10 14.30 -3.36
CA PRO A 891 15.63 15.68 -3.49
C PRO A 891 16.74 16.72 -3.32
N LYS A 892 16.64 17.81 -4.10
CA LYS A 892 17.57 18.95 -4.01
C LYS A 892 17.65 19.53 -2.60
N ALA A 893 16.53 19.63 -1.88
CA ALA A 893 16.49 20.14 -0.52
C ALA A 893 17.44 19.37 0.42
N ILE A 894 17.55 18.05 0.22
CA ILE A 894 18.44 17.18 0.99
C ILE A 894 19.89 17.31 0.50
N LEU A 895 20.11 17.31 -0.82
CA LEU A 895 21.46 17.42 -1.41
C LEU A 895 22.15 18.76 -1.13
N GLU A 896 21.36 19.84 -1.08
CA GLU A 896 21.81 21.21 -0.85
C GLU A 896 21.87 21.57 0.64
N ALA A 897 21.33 20.71 1.52
CA ALA A 897 21.41 20.92 2.96
C ALA A 897 22.88 21.02 3.43
N PRO A 898 23.20 21.90 4.41
CA PRO A 898 24.56 22.04 4.88
C PRO A 898 25.13 20.70 5.37
N LYS A 899 26.15 20.17 4.67
CA LYS A 899 26.85 18.92 5.05
C LYS A 899 27.59 19.00 6.39
N ALA A 900 27.65 20.18 7.00
CA ALA A 900 28.17 20.34 8.34
C ALA A 900 27.29 19.52 9.29
N ASN A 901 27.91 18.61 10.05
CA ASN A 901 27.17 17.80 11.02
C ASN A 901 26.44 18.75 11.97
N ILE A 902 25.11 18.77 11.90
CA ILE A 902 24.29 19.66 12.72
C ILE A 902 24.52 19.40 14.22
N MET A 903 24.95 18.18 14.56
CA MET A 903 25.38 17.84 15.92
C MET A 903 26.55 18.70 16.36
N ASP A 904 27.50 19.06 15.50
CA ASP A 904 28.66 19.89 15.86
C ASP A 904 28.24 21.31 16.26
N ARG A 905 27.10 21.79 15.76
CA ARG A 905 26.53 23.11 16.09
C ARG A 905 25.79 23.14 17.43
N ILE A 906 25.50 21.98 18.01
CA ILE A 906 24.83 21.87 19.31
C ILE A 906 25.88 22.01 20.42
N HIS A 907 25.81 23.09 21.20
CA HIS A 907 26.67 23.28 22.36
C HIS A 907 26.18 22.42 23.53
N ILE A 908 27.09 21.64 24.13
CA ILE A 908 26.83 20.93 25.38
C ILE A 908 27.24 21.87 26.53
N SER A 909 26.29 22.21 27.38
CA SER A 909 26.51 23.02 28.57
C SER A 909 27.34 22.25 29.60
N SER A 910 28.35 22.92 30.19
CA SER A 910 29.32 22.30 31.10
C SER A 910 28.79 22.01 32.51
N ASN A 911 27.46 21.93 32.71
CA ASN A 911 26.84 21.99 34.05
C ASN A 911 26.24 20.69 34.59
N SER A 912 26.50 19.52 34.00
CA SER A 912 25.97 18.24 34.53
C SER A 912 26.86 17.53 35.56
N SER A 913 28.01 18.10 35.95
CA SER A 913 28.90 17.51 36.97
C SER A 913 28.78 18.17 38.35
N ARG A 914 27.56 18.42 38.84
CA ARG A 914 27.33 18.71 40.27
C ARG A 914 26.15 17.90 40.79
N SER A 915 26.48 16.81 41.49
CA SER A 915 25.57 16.04 42.33
C SER A 915 24.86 16.94 43.34
N SER A 916 23.55 17.12 43.18
CA SER A 916 22.69 17.68 44.22
C SER A 916 22.27 16.55 45.18
N HIS A 917 23.08 16.30 46.21
CA HIS A 917 22.57 15.70 47.44
C HIS A 917 21.74 16.76 48.17
N SER A 918 20.43 16.70 48.04
CA SER A 918 19.49 17.34 48.96
C SER A 918 18.58 16.27 49.56
N GLU A 919 19.05 15.62 50.62
CA GLU A 919 18.20 14.82 51.49
C GLU A 919 17.31 15.75 52.32
N THR A 920 16.03 15.83 51.98
CA THR A 920 14.98 16.26 52.91
C THR A 920 14.48 15.03 53.66
N GLY A 921 15.15 14.68 54.76
CA GLY A 921 14.77 13.62 55.70
C GLY A 921 14.35 14.18 57.05
N VAL A 922 13.04 14.09 57.35
CA VAL A 922 12.39 14.55 58.58
C VAL A 922 12.99 13.90 59.83
N LYS A 923 13.43 14.72 60.79
CA LYS A 923 13.91 14.31 62.12
C LYS A 923 12.80 13.60 62.92
N LYS A 924 12.99 12.30 63.22
CA LYS A 924 12.40 11.65 64.40
C LYS A 924 13.49 11.37 65.42
N ILE A 925 13.40 12.06 66.54
CA ILE A 925 14.26 11.89 67.72
C ILE A 925 13.79 10.64 68.45
N ALA A 926 14.66 9.65 68.59
CA ALA A 926 14.52 8.56 69.56
C ALA A 926 15.86 8.36 70.27
N THR A 927 15.88 8.75 71.54
CA THR A 927 16.96 8.53 72.49
C THR A 927 17.02 7.06 72.90
N LYS A 928 18.16 6.40 72.72
CA LYS A 928 18.53 5.23 73.54
C LYS A 928 20.04 5.17 73.77
N ALA A 929 20.36 4.73 74.97
CA ALA A 929 21.59 4.97 75.70
C ALA A 929 22.75 4.03 75.34
N LYS A 930 23.96 4.58 75.55
CA LYS A 930 25.26 3.97 75.91
C LYS A 930 25.37 2.44 75.91
N CYS A 931 26.39 1.93 75.23
CA CYS A 931 27.43 1.11 75.88
C CYS A 931 28.74 1.15 75.07
N PHE A 932 29.84 1.31 75.81
CA PHE A 932 31.23 1.36 75.36
C PHE A 932 31.74 -0.01 74.91
N GLY A 933 32.73 -0.03 74.02
CA GLY A 933 33.45 -1.24 73.60
C GLY A 933 34.65 -0.95 72.69
N ASN A 934 35.66 -0.33 73.29
CA ASN A 934 37.07 -0.19 72.90
C ASN A 934 37.63 -0.97 71.70
N SER A 935 38.45 -0.23 70.93
CA SER A 935 39.83 -0.58 70.49
C SER A 935 39.99 -1.56 69.32
N VAL A 936 40.98 -1.50 68.41
CA VAL A 936 42.12 -0.60 68.10
C VAL A 936 42.78 -1.25 66.85
N PHE A 937 43.25 -0.40 65.92
CA PHE A 937 44.36 -0.59 64.95
C PHE A 937 44.19 -1.27 63.57
N ASN A 938 44.49 -0.42 62.56
CA ASN A 938 45.40 -0.52 61.40
C ASN A 938 45.21 -1.63 60.34
N CYS A 939 44.98 -1.26 59.07
CA CYS A 939 45.98 -0.94 58.02
C CYS A 939 46.90 -2.15 57.72
N ALA A 940 47.14 -2.64 56.50
CA ALA A 940 46.95 -2.12 55.15
C ALA A 940 47.02 -3.27 54.12
N CYS A 941 46.31 -3.13 52.99
CA CYS A 941 46.72 -3.41 51.61
C CYS A 941 45.51 -3.21 50.70
#